data_AF-A0A1L7SZA0-F1
#
_entry.id   AF-A0A1L7SZA0-F1
#
_cell.length_a   1.000
_cell.length_b   1.000
_cell.length_c   1.000
_cell.angle_alpha   90.00
_cell.angle_beta   90.00
_cell.angle_gamma   90.00
#
_symmetry.space_group_name_H-M   'P 1'
#
loop_
_entity.id
_entity.type
_entity.pdbx_description
1 polymer ?
#
loop_
_entity_poly.entity_id
_entity_poly.type
_entity_poly.pdbx_seq_one_letter_code
_entity_poly.pdbx_strand_id
1 'polypeptide(L)'
;MRFSNFFVSASLGNLALGAAFSTGRLESRKQGPGTNCSLSQTAASAPHKNFWGSLTTQETKDVLALLHSNATGFNLTAAETAGSRDNKIMSVELMMPNKTDVLPFLSNSTGSPERFALAAIMFGAVESAYVQEFKVGPMPITNTSYVMPYTYTNTRTGDGKIPIVNPDAEDYGNFNLEVMKSAEDVTKRLWNLTVEDGLQIPLAFAAPLTVTDDKVIMWQGFNAPVINIYDTISLLPLGLYMRADITGRDPSKWKVTGWVYNNEFYKDLDAFRKVIAEPDFEPLGANLDQPWAHTNKHGDALPLDDEAPPASVQSGKERFSVDEEESYVSWMDFSFYVSITRDNGLRLYDIRYKGKRIMYELGLDEAIAHYAGIDPVQSGTCYFDSMSGFGPTMISLVKGYDCPAYSHYLNVTQTTGETTYTQKDGLCMFEIDKGFPIQRHSWAGHTTVTKNIAFNIRVIYTIGNYDYMTTYQFHLDGSIEVDVRASGYISSAFYAENEDYGFKIHDSLSGSLHDHVITFKADLDILGEKNSLQKVAIEPTVEKYKWSDGETRSTMKAVKSFIKTEDDGKINWSPNGGAMYAVVNKDEKNPYGENPGYRIVPASGVAYLTVQDSSVTKKAAHHTTHHLYVTRQKDNETYAAGAYNSLTPEDPQVDFDKYFNGESLDQEDIVVWFNLGMHHMPHTGDLPNTVFSTAHSSMLIEPMNYLLGDPSQASSQQVLIKTTDGKPEITRYGAKEATCPVDMAQLNPDLSSYSNSVSVLKYPFDGSKPDRA
;
A
#
# COMPACT_ATOMS: atom_id res chain seq x y z
N MET A 1 17.48 -70.55 -9.52
CA MET A 1 16.57 -71.53 -10.15
C MET A 1 15.51 -70.74 -10.90
N ARG A 2 15.57 -70.69 -12.25
CA ARG A 2 14.62 -71.32 -13.21
C ARG A 2 13.22 -70.65 -13.17
N PHE A 3 12.63 -70.06 -14.22
CA PHE A 3 12.77 -70.06 -15.70
C PHE A 3 11.97 -68.83 -16.21
N SER A 4 12.55 -67.88 -16.97
CA SER A 4 12.51 -67.71 -18.46
C SER A 4 11.18 -67.16 -19.05
N ASN A 5 11.20 -65.95 -19.65
CA ASN A 5 11.28 -65.63 -21.11
C ASN A 5 9.90 -65.62 -21.79
N PHE A 6 9.52 -64.63 -22.61
CA PHE A 6 10.11 -64.18 -23.89
C PHE A 6 9.98 -62.64 -24.07
N PHE A 7 11.03 -61.85 -24.38
CA PHE A 7 11.87 -61.69 -25.61
C PHE A 7 11.19 -60.84 -26.73
N VAL A 8 11.63 -59.59 -27.01
CA VAL A 8 12.81 -59.11 -27.82
C VAL A 8 12.32 -58.60 -29.19
N SER A 9 12.85 -57.58 -29.89
CA SER A 9 14.21 -57.04 -30.03
C SER A 9 14.26 -55.54 -30.37
N ALA A 10 15.32 -54.90 -29.90
CA ALA A 10 15.89 -53.66 -30.40
C ALA A 10 16.41 -53.77 -31.85
N SER A 11 16.57 -52.63 -32.52
CA SER A 11 17.61 -52.42 -33.55
C SER A 11 17.93 -50.93 -33.64
N LEU A 12 19.23 -50.62 -33.51
CA LEU A 12 19.85 -49.31 -33.65
C LEU A 12 19.68 -48.72 -35.06
N GLY A 13 19.70 -47.40 -35.16
CA GLY A 13 19.87 -46.70 -36.43
C GLY A 13 20.01 -45.18 -36.30
N ASN A 14 21.26 -44.73 -36.21
CA ASN A 14 21.82 -43.47 -36.70
C ASN A 14 21.31 -42.11 -36.18
N LEU A 15 22.29 -41.31 -35.75
CA LEU A 15 22.25 -39.85 -35.70
C LEU A 15 21.72 -39.28 -37.02
N ALA A 16 20.68 -38.47 -36.92
CA ALA A 16 20.47 -37.32 -37.78
C ALA A 16 19.88 -36.19 -36.90
N LEU A 17 20.75 -35.43 -36.23
CA LEU A 17 20.42 -34.07 -35.84
C LEU A 17 20.28 -33.27 -37.14
N GLY A 18 19.04 -33.01 -37.53
CA GLY A 18 18.76 -32.28 -38.76
C GLY A 18 17.32 -31.80 -38.81
N ALA A 19 17.14 -30.51 -38.54
CA ALA A 19 16.00 -29.68 -38.91
C ALA A 19 14.62 -30.05 -38.33
N ALA A 20 14.35 -29.55 -37.11
CA ALA A 20 12.98 -29.33 -36.63
C ALA A 20 12.80 -27.90 -36.09
N PHE A 21 13.30 -26.91 -36.83
CA PHE A 21 12.80 -25.55 -36.75
C PHE A 21 12.24 -25.20 -38.12
N SER A 22 10.97 -25.56 -38.33
CA SER A 22 10.19 -24.98 -39.43
C SER A 22 10.06 -23.49 -39.14
N THR A 23 10.81 -22.67 -39.85
CA THR A 23 10.61 -21.22 -39.88
C THR A 23 9.31 -20.94 -40.62
N GLY A 24 8.20 -20.95 -39.89
CA GLY A 24 6.94 -20.38 -40.35
C GLY A 24 7.10 -18.88 -40.51
N ARG A 25 7.62 -18.46 -41.66
CA ARG A 25 7.72 -17.05 -42.05
C ARG A 25 6.29 -16.52 -42.22
N LEU A 26 5.90 -15.55 -41.39
CA LEU A 26 4.66 -14.80 -41.54
C LEU A 26 4.60 -14.21 -42.96
N GLU A 27 3.60 -14.61 -43.74
CA GLU A 27 3.33 -13.99 -45.04
C GLU A 27 3.02 -12.49 -44.83
N SER A 28 3.76 -11.63 -45.52
CA SER A 28 3.56 -10.18 -45.44
C SER A 28 2.18 -9.82 -46.00
N ARG A 29 1.24 -9.43 -45.12
CA ARG A 29 0.01 -8.77 -45.56
C ARG A 29 0.34 -7.36 -46.05
N LYS A 30 -0.17 -7.03 -47.24
CA LYS A 30 -0.08 -5.70 -47.85
C LYS A 30 -0.66 -4.64 -46.91
N GLN A 31 0.08 -3.55 -46.69
CA GLN A 31 -0.42 -2.33 -46.07
C GLN A 31 -1.59 -1.77 -46.89
N GLY A 32 -2.79 -1.79 -46.32
CA GLY A 32 -3.88 -0.95 -46.77
C GLY A 32 -3.65 0.49 -46.30
N PRO A 33 -4.21 1.50 -46.99
CA PRO A 33 -4.15 2.89 -46.52
C PRO A 33 -5.04 3.01 -45.29
N GLY A 34 -4.44 3.05 -44.10
CA GLY A 34 -5.16 3.06 -42.83
C GLY A 34 -4.76 4.26 -41.97
N THR A 35 -5.76 5.01 -41.52
CA THR A 35 -5.68 5.97 -40.41
C THR A 35 -5.00 5.33 -39.18
N ASN A 36 -4.13 6.08 -38.49
CA ASN A 36 -3.42 5.65 -37.28
C ASN A 36 -4.39 5.06 -36.23
N CYS A 37 -3.89 4.12 -35.41
CA CYS A 37 -4.60 3.69 -34.21
C CYS A 37 -4.71 4.89 -33.26
N SER A 38 -5.77 5.69 -33.35
CA SER A 38 -5.98 6.83 -32.48
C SER A 38 -6.26 6.34 -31.06
N LEU A 39 -5.43 6.76 -30.11
CA LEU A 39 -5.81 6.76 -28.70
C LEU A 39 -6.97 7.76 -28.55
N SER A 40 -8.05 7.33 -27.91
CA SER A 40 -9.15 8.21 -27.53
C SER A 40 -9.83 7.60 -26.32
N GLN A 41 -9.87 8.35 -25.23
CA GLN A 41 -10.61 7.99 -24.04
C GLN A 41 -12.10 8.09 -24.31
N THR A 42 -12.82 7.01 -24.02
CA THR A 42 -14.28 7.05 -24.05
C THR A 42 -14.74 7.74 -22.77
N ALA A 43 -15.57 8.78 -22.89
CA ALA A 43 -16.16 9.43 -21.72
C ALA A 43 -17.20 8.50 -21.06
N ALA A 44 -17.16 8.40 -19.74
CA ALA A 44 -18.27 7.87 -18.95
C ALA A 44 -19.19 9.03 -18.53
N SER A 45 -20.35 8.69 -18.00
CA SER A 45 -21.17 9.63 -17.23
C SER A 45 -21.51 8.92 -15.93
N ALA A 46 -21.05 9.49 -14.82
CA ALA A 46 -21.33 8.95 -13.51
C ALA A 46 -22.85 8.93 -13.24
N PRO A 47 -23.41 7.88 -12.62
CA PRO A 47 -24.84 7.79 -12.33
C PRO A 47 -25.31 8.82 -11.29
N HIS A 48 -24.40 9.28 -10.43
CA HIS A 48 -24.59 10.36 -9.46
C HIS A 48 -23.25 11.05 -9.18
N LYS A 49 -23.29 12.13 -8.40
CA LYS A 49 -22.07 12.81 -7.93
C LYS A 49 -21.20 11.89 -7.08
N ASN A 50 -19.89 12.09 -7.12
CA ASN A 50 -18.96 11.41 -6.25
C ASN A 50 -19.03 11.98 -4.82
N PHE A 51 -19.76 11.29 -3.96
CA PHE A 51 -19.93 11.69 -2.56
C PHE A 51 -18.64 11.61 -1.75
N TRP A 52 -17.67 10.82 -2.22
CA TRP A 52 -16.38 10.56 -1.59
C TRP A 52 -15.25 11.37 -2.25
N GLY A 53 -15.56 12.21 -3.24
CA GLY A 53 -14.58 13.04 -3.94
C GLY A 53 -13.98 14.09 -3.01
N SER A 54 -12.66 14.28 -3.11
CA SER A 54 -11.87 15.21 -2.30
C SER A 54 -12.47 16.63 -2.28
N LEU A 55 -12.06 17.44 -1.31
CA LEU A 55 -12.48 18.84 -1.25
C LEU A 55 -12.08 19.56 -2.54
N THR A 56 -13.01 20.32 -3.11
CA THR A 56 -12.70 21.22 -4.22
C THR A 56 -11.75 22.33 -3.74
N THR A 57 -11.08 23.02 -4.68
CA THR A 57 -10.27 24.20 -4.36
C THR A 57 -11.06 25.24 -3.56
N GLN A 58 -12.32 25.48 -3.94
CA GLN A 58 -13.16 26.47 -3.30
C GLN A 58 -13.58 26.02 -1.89
N GLU A 59 -13.98 24.76 -1.72
CA GLU A 59 -14.29 24.17 -0.41
C GLU A 59 -13.08 24.27 0.54
N THR A 60 -11.89 23.89 0.05
CA THR A 60 -10.63 23.97 0.82
C THR A 60 -10.36 25.39 1.30
N LYS A 61 -10.47 26.37 0.40
CA LYS A 61 -10.25 27.79 0.72
C LYS A 61 -11.23 28.30 1.78
N ASP A 62 -12.51 27.97 1.65
CA ASP A 62 -13.54 28.44 2.57
C ASP A 62 -13.42 27.79 3.95
N VAL A 63 -13.04 26.51 4.01
CA VAL A 63 -12.73 25.80 5.26
C VAL A 63 -11.53 26.43 5.97
N LEU A 64 -10.42 26.66 5.25
CA LEU A 64 -9.23 27.30 5.83
C LEU A 64 -9.55 28.72 6.34
N ALA A 65 -10.34 29.49 5.59
CA ALA A 65 -10.76 30.82 6.02
C ALA A 65 -11.62 30.80 7.29
N LEU A 66 -12.53 29.82 7.43
CA LEU A 66 -13.32 29.64 8.64
C LEU A 66 -12.43 29.25 9.82
N LEU A 67 -11.49 28.31 9.63
CA LEU A 67 -10.58 27.86 10.69
C LEU A 67 -9.72 29.00 11.25
N HIS A 68 -9.19 29.86 10.37
CA HIS A 68 -8.41 31.06 10.75
C HIS A 68 -9.25 32.22 11.28
N SER A 69 -10.58 32.16 11.20
CA SER A 69 -11.44 33.24 11.65
C SER A 69 -11.43 33.35 13.18
N ASN A 70 -11.62 34.57 13.70
CA ASN A 70 -11.74 34.80 15.15
C ASN A 70 -12.92 34.04 15.79
N ALA A 71 -13.88 33.54 15.00
CA ALA A 71 -15.05 32.82 15.50
C ALA A 71 -14.69 31.45 16.09
N THR A 72 -13.61 30.81 15.64
CA THR A 72 -13.16 29.51 16.18
C THR A 72 -12.42 29.66 17.50
N GLY A 73 -11.78 30.82 17.72
CA GLY A 73 -10.93 31.05 18.89
C GLY A 73 -9.63 30.24 18.91
N PHE A 74 -9.27 29.60 17.79
CA PHE A 74 -8.08 28.74 17.72
C PHE A 74 -6.76 29.53 17.74
N ASN A 75 -6.78 30.82 17.39
CA ASN A 75 -5.58 31.66 17.32
C ASN A 75 -4.48 31.00 16.47
N LEU A 76 -4.83 30.62 15.24
CA LEU A 76 -3.94 29.94 14.32
C LEU A 76 -2.88 30.91 13.77
N THR A 77 -1.67 30.40 13.59
CA THR A 77 -0.63 31.05 12.81
C THR A 77 -0.57 30.40 11.43
N ALA A 78 -0.49 31.21 10.38
CA ALA A 78 -0.42 30.70 9.00
C ALA A 78 0.81 29.81 8.80
N ALA A 79 0.69 28.77 7.97
CA ALA A 79 1.71 27.75 7.78
C ALA A 79 3.08 28.31 7.34
N GLU A 80 3.10 29.43 6.60
CA GLU A 80 4.34 30.10 6.17
C GLU A 80 5.19 30.62 7.34
N THR A 81 4.56 31.00 8.46
CA THR A 81 5.26 31.61 9.61
C THR A 81 5.10 30.83 10.91
N ALA A 82 4.31 29.75 10.93
CA ALA A 82 4.06 28.96 12.12
C ALA A 82 5.30 28.14 12.54
N GLY A 83 5.74 28.33 13.78
CA GLY A 83 6.75 27.49 14.43
C GLY A 83 6.13 26.31 15.19
N SER A 84 6.93 25.68 16.06
CA SER A 84 6.46 24.61 16.97
C SER A 84 5.62 25.12 18.14
N ARG A 85 5.70 26.43 18.44
CA ARG A 85 5.00 27.11 19.54
C ARG A 85 3.71 27.81 19.10
N ASP A 86 3.26 27.54 17.89
CA ASP A 86 2.04 28.10 17.33
C ASP A 86 0.93 27.05 17.29
N ASN A 87 -0.31 27.53 17.22
CA ASN A 87 -1.42 26.67 16.81
C ASN A 87 -1.46 26.65 15.29
N LYS A 88 -1.47 25.47 14.68
CA LYS A 88 -1.40 25.31 13.22
C LYS A 88 -2.26 24.17 12.72
N ILE A 89 -2.70 24.30 11.48
CA ILE A 89 -3.45 23.27 10.78
C ILE A 89 -2.48 22.18 10.31
N MET A 90 -2.75 20.93 10.69
CA MET A 90 -1.95 19.76 10.30
C MET A 90 -2.50 19.13 9.01
N SER A 91 -3.82 19.00 8.91
CA SER A 91 -4.50 18.47 7.72
C SER A 91 -5.89 19.07 7.57
N VAL A 92 -6.37 19.11 6.32
CA VAL A 92 -7.76 19.41 5.96
C VAL A 92 -8.12 18.53 4.78
N GLU A 93 -9.11 17.68 4.96
CA GLU A 93 -9.61 16.79 3.91
C GLU A 93 -11.13 16.60 4.01
N LEU A 94 -11.70 15.83 3.08
CA LEU A 94 -13.12 15.47 3.15
C LEU A 94 -13.34 14.58 4.39
N MET A 95 -14.27 14.95 5.25
CA MET A 95 -14.78 14.01 6.25
C MET A 95 -15.66 12.99 5.52
N MET A 96 -15.21 11.73 5.47
CA MET A 96 -15.93 10.68 4.77
C MET A 96 -17.38 10.58 5.26
N PRO A 97 -18.37 10.58 4.35
CA PRO A 97 -19.76 10.48 4.74
C PRO A 97 -20.06 9.07 5.26
N ASN A 98 -20.92 8.98 6.26
CA ASN A 98 -21.39 7.71 6.80
C ASN A 98 -22.05 6.85 5.71
N LYS A 99 -21.85 5.53 5.76
CA LYS A 99 -22.50 4.58 4.83
C LYS A 99 -24.02 4.75 4.90
N THR A 100 -24.56 4.86 6.11
CA THR A 100 -26.01 5.04 6.34
C THR A 100 -26.59 6.31 5.70
N ASP A 101 -25.81 7.39 5.64
CA ASP A 101 -26.22 8.64 5.01
C ASP A 101 -26.11 8.57 3.48
N VAL A 102 -25.19 7.77 2.94
CA VAL A 102 -24.93 7.64 1.50
C VAL A 102 -25.89 6.68 0.80
N LEU A 103 -26.18 5.52 1.40
CA LEU A 103 -26.98 4.45 0.77
C LEU A 103 -28.29 4.94 0.14
N PRO A 104 -29.09 5.84 0.75
CA PRO A 104 -30.33 6.37 0.15
C PRO A 104 -30.11 7.16 -1.15
N PHE A 105 -28.90 7.70 -1.36
CA PHE A 105 -28.56 8.52 -2.53
C PHE A 105 -27.95 7.73 -3.69
N LEU A 106 -27.45 6.50 -3.47
CA LEU A 106 -26.83 5.70 -4.54
C LEU A 106 -27.80 5.28 -5.66
N SER A 107 -29.11 5.38 -5.42
CA SER A 107 -30.16 5.21 -6.43
C SER A 107 -30.78 6.53 -6.91
N ASN A 108 -30.40 7.68 -6.33
CA ASN A 108 -30.97 8.99 -6.61
C ASN A 108 -29.94 9.91 -7.29
N SER A 109 -30.16 10.22 -8.55
CA SER A 109 -29.24 11.03 -9.36
C SER A 109 -29.21 12.53 -8.99
N THR A 110 -30.07 13.00 -8.08
CA THR A 110 -30.22 14.44 -7.77
C THR A 110 -29.93 14.82 -6.32
N GLY A 111 -29.83 13.85 -5.42
CA GLY A 111 -29.50 14.08 -4.01
C GLY A 111 -28.00 13.97 -3.72
N SER A 112 -27.57 14.51 -2.59
CA SER A 112 -26.22 14.37 -2.06
C SER A 112 -26.28 14.42 -0.53
N PRO A 113 -25.46 13.63 0.20
CA PRO A 113 -25.27 13.84 1.62
C PRO A 113 -24.66 15.23 1.87
N GLU A 114 -24.87 15.76 3.08
CA GLU A 114 -24.16 16.95 3.53
C GLU A 114 -22.65 16.68 3.56
N ARG A 115 -21.86 17.59 3.00
CA ARG A 115 -20.40 17.48 2.98
C ARG A 115 -19.82 18.24 4.17
N PHE A 116 -18.84 17.63 4.84
CA PHE A 116 -18.05 18.23 5.90
C PHE A 116 -16.57 18.03 5.61
N ALA A 117 -15.71 18.91 6.11
CA ALA A 117 -14.28 18.69 6.15
C ALA A 117 -13.87 18.14 7.52
N LEU A 118 -12.86 17.29 7.53
CA LEU A 118 -12.14 16.87 8.72
C LEU A 118 -10.84 17.69 8.77
N ALA A 119 -10.64 18.42 9.86
CA ALA A 119 -9.45 19.25 10.06
C ALA A 119 -8.73 18.83 11.34
N ALA A 120 -7.45 18.45 11.22
CA ALA A 120 -6.59 18.21 12.37
C ALA A 120 -5.81 19.48 12.70
N ILE A 121 -5.88 19.94 13.95
CA ILE A 121 -5.20 21.15 14.42
C ILE A 121 -4.22 20.76 15.53
N MET A 122 -2.96 21.15 15.35
CA MET A 122 -1.97 21.12 16.41
C MET A 122 -2.08 22.39 17.24
N PHE A 123 -2.32 22.24 18.54
CA PHE A 123 -2.24 23.31 19.52
C PHE A 123 -0.85 23.32 20.14
N GLY A 124 0.09 23.99 19.48
CA GLY A 124 1.49 24.10 19.91
C GLY A 124 1.76 25.29 20.83
N ALA A 125 0.84 26.24 21.01
CA ALA A 125 1.06 27.41 21.87
C ALA A 125 0.99 27.12 23.39
N VAL A 126 0.55 25.92 23.76
CA VAL A 126 0.46 25.46 25.15
C VAL A 126 1.67 24.61 25.53
N GLU A 127 1.97 24.52 26.83
CA GLU A 127 3.10 23.74 27.34
C GLU A 127 2.97 22.24 26.99
N SER A 128 1.78 21.68 27.12
CA SER A 128 1.47 20.32 26.70
C SER A 128 0.81 20.35 25.32
N ALA A 129 1.62 20.32 24.27
CA ALA A 129 1.13 20.33 22.90
C ALA A 129 0.27 19.09 22.59
N TYR A 130 -0.75 19.27 21.76
CA TYR A 130 -1.61 18.18 21.32
C TYR A 130 -2.16 18.45 19.92
N VAL A 131 -2.57 17.40 19.22
CA VAL A 131 -3.42 17.47 18.03
C VAL A 131 -4.85 17.10 18.39
N GLN A 132 -5.82 17.74 17.74
CA GLN A 132 -7.23 17.40 17.88
C GLN A 132 -7.93 17.57 16.52
N GLU A 133 -8.83 16.65 16.20
CA GLU A 133 -9.64 16.70 14.98
C GLU A 133 -10.93 17.47 15.19
N PHE A 134 -11.36 18.15 14.13
CA PHE A 134 -12.58 18.95 14.10
C PHE A 134 -13.39 18.66 12.84
N LYS A 135 -14.70 18.55 13.03
CA LYS A 135 -15.68 18.54 11.96
C LYS A 135 -15.99 19.98 11.57
N VAL A 136 -15.85 20.32 10.29
CA VAL A 136 -16.05 21.67 9.75
C VAL A 136 -17.11 21.65 8.65
N GLY A 137 -18.20 22.39 8.83
CA GLY A 137 -19.26 22.48 7.84
C GLY A 137 -20.65 22.73 8.46
N PRO A 138 -21.74 22.42 7.75
CA PRO A 138 -21.78 21.81 6.41
C PRO A 138 -21.21 22.76 5.34
N MET A 139 -20.78 22.18 4.21
CA MET A 139 -20.33 22.89 3.02
C MET A 139 -21.46 23.03 1.97
N PRO A 140 -21.51 24.13 1.17
CA PRO A 140 -20.58 25.26 1.16
C PRO A 140 -20.64 26.06 2.47
N ILE A 141 -19.51 26.68 2.87
CA ILE A 141 -19.42 27.39 4.14
C ILE A 141 -20.34 28.63 4.12
N THR A 142 -21.19 28.73 5.13
CA THR A 142 -22.13 29.83 5.34
C THR A 142 -22.13 30.25 6.82
N ASN A 143 -22.97 31.22 7.18
CA ASN A 143 -23.10 31.67 8.57
C ASN A 143 -23.68 30.61 9.52
N THR A 144 -24.26 29.52 9.01
CA THR A 144 -24.74 28.39 9.82
C THR A 144 -23.71 27.27 9.94
N SER A 145 -22.61 27.34 9.19
CA SER A 145 -21.51 26.38 9.30
C SER A 145 -20.79 26.57 10.63
N TYR A 146 -20.33 25.47 11.20
CA TYR A 146 -19.72 25.41 12.51
C TYR A 146 -18.44 24.59 12.48
N VAL A 147 -17.66 24.73 13.55
CA VAL A 147 -16.48 23.92 13.83
C VAL A 147 -16.67 23.31 15.20
N MET A 148 -16.54 21.98 15.30
CA MET A 148 -16.65 21.30 16.58
C MET A 148 -15.66 20.13 16.68
N PRO A 149 -15.16 19.81 17.89
CA PRO A 149 -14.32 18.62 18.08
C PRO A 149 -14.97 17.36 17.51
N TYR A 150 -14.19 16.55 16.82
CA TYR A 150 -14.64 15.29 16.24
C TYR A 150 -13.96 14.12 16.93
N THR A 151 -14.76 13.28 17.57
CA THR A 151 -14.31 12.09 18.30
C THR A 151 -15.12 10.86 17.94
N TYR A 152 -16.04 10.97 16.98
CA TYR A 152 -16.99 9.92 16.65
C TYR A 152 -16.28 8.62 16.24
N THR A 153 -15.21 8.74 15.45
CA THR A 153 -14.40 7.62 14.95
C THR A 153 -13.28 7.19 15.89
N ASN A 154 -13.07 7.92 16.98
CA ASN A 154 -12.01 7.60 17.94
C ASN A 154 -12.50 6.52 18.89
N THR A 155 -11.64 5.53 19.12
CA THR A 155 -11.86 4.57 20.21
C THR A 155 -11.29 5.05 21.54
N ARG A 156 -10.45 6.09 21.49
CA ARG A 156 -9.88 6.77 22.65
C ARG A 156 -10.98 7.38 23.50
N THR A 157 -10.88 7.24 24.81
CA THR A 157 -11.79 7.91 25.75
C THR A 157 -11.38 9.36 25.96
N GLY A 158 -12.34 10.28 26.05
CA GLY A 158 -12.09 11.68 26.42
C GLY A 158 -12.49 12.67 25.34
N ASP A 159 -11.77 13.78 25.25
CA ASP A 159 -12.08 14.90 24.36
C ASP A 159 -11.40 14.82 22.99
N GLY A 160 -10.70 13.73 22.70
CA GLY A 160 -10.02 13.50 21.42
C GLY A 160 -8.68 14.21 21.25
N LYS A 161 -8.16 14.85 22.31
CA LYS A 161 -6.81 15.43 22.26
C LYS A 161 -5.76 14.33 22.32
N ILE A 162 -4.84 14.36 21.36
CA ILE A 162 -3.73 13.41 21.26
C ILE A 162 -2.45 14.19 21.57
N PRO A 163 -1.78 13.92 22.70
CA PRO A 163 -0.52 14.57 23.06
C PRO A 163 0.54 14.45 21.95
N ILE A 164 1.26 15.54 21.71
CA ILE A 164 2.48 15.55 20.89
C ILE A 164 3.64 15.77 21.84
N VAL A 165 4.41 14.70 22.09
CA VAL A 165 5.48 14.71 23.10
C VAL A 165 6.81 15.27 22.60
N ASN A 166 6.99 15.40 21.29
CA ASN A 166 8.13 16.07 20.67
C ASN A 166 7.68 17.05 19.55
N PRO A 167 7.04 18.17 19.92
CA PRO A 167 6.54 19.15 18.94
C PRO A 167 7.65 20.08 18.39
N ASP A 168 8.81 20.14 19.06
CA ASP A 168 9.87 21.13 18.84
C ASP A 168 11.05 20.57 18.02
N ALA A 169 10.77 20.11 16.80
CA ALA A 169 11.78 19.47 15.94
C ALA A 169 13.01 20.35 15.64
N GLU A 170 12.84 21.66 15.49
CA GLU A 170 13.94 22.60 15.25
C GLU A 170 14.87 22.72 16.48
N ASP A 171 14.29 22.92 17.67
CA ASP A 171 15.04 22.94 18.92
C ASP A 171 15.81 21.63 19.12
N TYR A 172 15.19 20.51 18.74
CA TYR A 172 15.84 19.20 18.81
C TYR A 172 16.98 19.03 17.81
N GLY A 173 16.83 19.56 16.59
CA GLY A 173 17.92 19.65 15.63
C GLY A 173 19.12 20.45 16.17
N ASN A 174 18.85 21.58 16.84
CA ASN A 174 19.88 22.39 17.49
C ASN A 174 20.57 21.64 18.65
N PHE A 175 19.79 20.96 19.49
CA PHE A 175 20.33 20.09 20.54
C PHE A 175 21.26 19.01 19.97
N ASN A 176 20.84 18.32 18.91
CA ASN A 176 21.67 17.30 18.24
C ASN A 176 22.95 17.91 17.66
N LEU A 177 22.87 19.11 17.07
CA LEU A 177 24.03 19.84 16.56
C LEU A 177 25.04 20.17 17.65
N GLU A 178 24.59 20.60 18.82
CA GLU A 178 25.45 20.86 19.99
C GLU A 178 26.11 19.57 20.49
N VAL A 179 25.35 18.48 20.58
CA VAL A 179 25.87 17.17 20.96
C VAL A 179 26.94 16.70 19.98
N MET A 180 26.69 16.78 18.67
CA MET A 180 27.67 16.40 17.63
C MET A 180 28.97 17.22 17.76
N LYS A 181 28.89 18.53 17.94
CA LYS A 181 30.06 19.39 18.18
C LYS A 181 30.81 19.00 19.45
N SER A 182 30.08 18.68 20.51
CA SER A 182 30.68 18.26 21.78
C SER A 182 31.39 16.90 21.69
N ALA A 183 31.05 16.08 20.70
CA ALA A 183 31.60 14.74 20.46
C ALA A 183 32.57 14.68 19.28
N GLU A 184 33.02 15.83 18.74
CA GLU A 184 33.82 15.90 17.53
C GLU A 184 35.16 15.11 17.63
N ASP A 185 35.77 15.08 18.82
CA ASP A 185 36.97 14.27 19.07
C ASP A 185 36.70 12.77 18.90
N VAL A 186 35.52 12.32 19.34
CA VAL A 186 35.04 10.94 19.21
C VAL A 186 34.72 10.62 17.75
N THR A 187 33.94 11.46 17.06
CA THR A 187 33.54 11.20 15.66
C THR A 187 34.75 11.21 14.72
N LYS A 188 35.73 12.11 14.96
CA LYS A 188 37.02 12.09 14.25
C LYS A 188 37.80 10.82 14.50
N ARG A 189 37.85 10.34 15.74
CA ARG A 189 38.55 9.10 16.09
C ARG A 189 37.91 7.86 15.45
N LEU A 190 36.58 7.82 15.38
CA LEU A 190 35.86 6.67 14.84
C LEU A 190 35.85 6.62 13.30
N TRP A 191 35.58 7.75 12.65
CA TRP A 191 35.31 7.76 11.20
C TRP A 191 36.05 8.86 10.43
N ASN A 192 36.81 9.71 11.11
CA ASN A 192 37.41 10.91 10.54
C ASN A 192 36.36 11.85 9.89
N LEU A 193 35.18 11.96 10.53
CA LEU A 193 34.06 12.80 10.09
C LEU A 193 33.64 13.78 11.19
N THR A 194 33.17 14.93 10.76
CA THR A 194 32.66 16.02 11.61
C THR A 194 31.34 16.59 11.07
N VAL A 195 30.74 17.49 11.84
CA VAL A 195 29.60 18.29 11.39
C VAL A 195 29.93 19.08 10.12
N GLU A 196 31.16 19.59 9.96
CA GLU A 196 31.57 20.34 8.76
C GLU A 196 31.63 19.46 7.50
N ASP A 197 31.85 18.16 7.68
CA ASP A 197 31.81 17.17 6.59
C ASP A 197 30.38 16.75 6.23
N GLY A 198 29.37 17.24 6.94
CA GLY A 198 27.96 16.89 6.75
C GLY A 198 27.50 15.66 7.53
N LEU A 199 28.20 15.28 8.61
CA LEU A 199 27.77 14.20 9.52
C LEU A 199 26.35 14.47 10.04
N GLN A 200 25.51 13.43 10.08
CA GLN A 200 24.09 13.59 10.39
C GLN A 200 23.68 12.78 11.61
N ILE A 201 22.79 13.37 12.41
CA ILE A 201 21.90 12.65 13.33
C ILE A 201 20.48 12.97 12.86
N PRO A 202 19.83 12.08 12.10
CA PRO A 202 18.48 12.27 11.62
C PRO A 202 17.48 12.46 12.78
N LEU A 203 16.52 13.35 12.55
CA LEU A 203 15.66 13.91 13.59
C LEU A 203 14.77 12.88 14.31
N ALA A 204 14.55 11.70 13.73
CA ALA A 204 13.97 10.55 14.42
C ALA A 204 14.34 9.26 13.69
N PHE A 205 14.77 8.23 14.44
CA PHE A 205 14.95 6.89 13.90
C PHE A 205 14.27 5.80 14.73
N ALA A 206 14.30 5.88 16.07
CA ALA A 206 13.38 5.10 16.90
C ALA A 206 12.03 5.84 17.01
N ALA A 207 11.03 5.35 16.27
CA ALA A 207 9.66 5.86 16.30
C ALA A 207 8.69 4.69 16.42
N PRO A 208 7.63 4.75 17.24
CA PRO A 208 7.25 5.85 18.12
C PRO A 208 8.24 6.10 19.28
N LEU A 209 8.16 7.30 19.88
CA LEU A 209 9.02 7.67 21.02
C LEU A 209 8.67 6.87 22.27
N THR A 210 9.67 6.57 23.10
CA THR A 210 9.43 5.90 24.38
C THR A 210 8.95 6.92 25.41
N VAL A 211 7.67 6.84 25.78
CA VAL A 211 7.03 7.71 26.77
C VAL A 211 6.66 6.91 28.02
N THR A 212 7.02 7.46 29.17
CA THR A 212 6.65 7.00 30.52
C THR A 212 6.03 8.16 31.30
N ASP A 213 5.43 7.90 32.47
CA ASP A 213 4.71 8.93 33.26
C ASP A 213 5.55 10.18 33.56
N ASP A 214 6.87 10.06 33.64
CA ASP A 214 7.79 11.15 33.98
C ASP A 214 8.81 11.50 32.88
N LYS A 215 8.91 10.74 31.78
CA LYS A 215 9.98 10.92 30.77
C LYS A 215 9.58 10.66 29.33
N VAL A 216 10.20 11.43 28.44
CA VAL A 216 10.23 11.22 26.99
C VAL A 216 11.66 10.86 26.59
N ILE A 217 11.87 9.60 26.22
CA ILE A 217 13.18 9.06 25.86
C ILE A 217 13.27 8.84 24.36
N MET A 218 14.38 9.27 23.78
CA MET A 218 14.67 9.14 22.37
C MET A 218 16.02 8.46 22.13
N TRP A 219 16.04 7.52 21.20
CA TRP A 219 17.26 6.89 20.69
C TRP A 219 17.50 7.31 19.24
N GLN A 220 18.76 7.64 18.94
CA GLN A 220 19.19 8.03 17.60
C GLN A 220 20.57 7.46 17.30
N GLY A 221 20.82 7.24 16.01
CA GLY A 221 22.12 6.83 15.47
C GLY A 221 22.74 7.92 14.60
N PHE A 222 24.06 7.86 14.44
CA PHE A 222 24.80 8.70 13.51
C PHE A 222 24.80 8.07 12.12
N ASN A 223 24.65 8.90 11.09
CA ASN A 223 24.74 8.50 9.68
C ASN A 223 25.83 9.28 8.96
N ALA A 224 26.46 8.65 7.97
CA ALA A 224 27.44 9.32 7.14
C ALA A 224 26.78 10.38 6.24
N PRO A 225 27.54 11.39 5.77
CA PRO A 225 27.04 12.39 4.85
C PRO A 225 26.59 11.78 3.51
N VAL A 226 25.44 12.21 3.01
CA VAL A 226 25.04 12.01 1.61
C VAL A 226 25.70 13.09 0.77
N ILE A 227 26.53 12.71 -0.21
CA ILE A 227 27.36 13.65 -0.98
C ILE A 227 26.96 13.72 -2.46
N ASN A 228 25.91 13.00 -2.86
CA ASN A 228 25.39 12.94 -4.22
C ASN A 228 23.86 13.15 -4.25
N ILE A 229 23.27 13.06 -5.45
CA ILE A 229 21.81 13.22 -5.65
C ILE A 229 20.98 12.01 -5.18
N TYR A 230 21.64 10.90 -4.86
CA TYR A 230 20.98 9.67 -4.44
C TYR A 230 20.67 9.76 -2.94
N ASP A 231 19.43 9.51 -2.55
CA ASP A 231 18.97 9.60 -1.16
C ASP A 231 19.41 8.39 -0.32
N THR A 232 20.73 8.19 -0.18
CA THR A 232 21.32 6.97 0.36
C THR A 232 21.35 6.90 1.88
N ILE A 233 20.82 7.90 2.58
CA ILE A 233 21.02 8.09 4.02
C ILE A 233 20.67 6.84 4.86
N SER A 234 19.63 6.11 4.47
CA SER A 234 19.16 4.91 5.19
C SER A 234 20.09 3.70 5.04
N LEU A 235 21.07 3.75 4.13
CA LEU A 235 22.14 2.76 3.95
C LEU A 235 23.44 3.13 4.68
N LEU A 236 23.49 4.28 5.37
CA LEU A 236 24.73 4.84 5.91
C LEU A 236 24.81 4.93 7.45
N PRO A 237 24.26 3.99 8.25
CA PRO A 237 24.41 4.03 9.70
C PRO A 237 25.88 3.82 10.09
N LEU A 238 26.32 4.47 11.18
CA LEU A 238 27.72 4.47 11.64
C LEU A 238 27.96 3.72 12.97
N GLY A 239 26.90 3.18 13.59
CA GLY A 239 27.01 2.27 14.75
C GLY A 239 27.27 2.93 16.10
N LEU A 240 27.27 4.27 16.17
CA LEU A 240 27.22 5.02 17.43
C LEU A 240 25.79 5.51 17.66
N TYR A 241 25.28 5.27 18.86
CA TYR A 241 23.92 5.65 19.24
C TYR A 241 23.93 6.48 20.52
N MET A 242 22.96 7.37 20.65
CA MET A 242 22.78 8.17 21.86
C MET A 242 21.35 8.08 22.38
N ARG A 243 21.21 8.07 23.71
CA ARG A 243 19.93 8.15 24.42
C ARG A 243 19.73 9.55 24.96
N ALA A 244 18.74 10.27 24.47
CA ALA A 244 18.37 11.57 24.97
C ALA A 244 17.12 11.50 25.86
N ASP A 245 17.15 12.24 26.97
CA ASP A 245 15.96 12.61 27.73
C ASP A 245 15.54 14.00 27.26
N ILE A 246 14.42 14.04 26.53
CA ILE A 246 13.87 15.25 25.91
C ILE A 246 12.56 15.68 26.59
N THR A 247 12.42 15.35 27.87
CA THR A 247 11.19 15.60 28.62
C THR A 247 10.88 17.09 28.72
N GLY A 248 9.65 17.45 28.36
CA GLY A 248 9.18 18.83 28.35
C GLY A 248 9.79 19.63 27.20
N ARG A 249 9.44 20.91 27.14
CA ARG A 249 9.74 21.74 25.98
C ARG A 249 10.82 22.79 26.25
N ASP A 250 11.73 22.54 27.18
CA ASP A 250 12.82 23.46 27.52
C ASP A 250 14.14 22.80 27.13
N PRO A 251 14.72 23.17 25.96
CA PRO A 251 15.93 22.52 25.46
C PRO A 251 17.12 22.58 26.43
N SER A 252 17.15 23.58 27.32
CA SER A 252 18.20 23.71 28.34
C SER A 252 18.17 22.61 29.42
N LYS A 253 17.06 21.86 29.51
CA LYS A 253 16.88 20.73 30.44
C LYS A 253 17.10 19.37 29.77
N TRP A 254 17.09 19.34 28.44
CA TRP A 254 17.37 18.11 27.70
C TRP A 254 18.81 17.68 27.90
N LYS A 255 19.05 16.37 27.86
CA LYS A 255 20.39 15.82 28.09
C LYS A 255 20.56 14.46 27.47
N VAL A 256 21.79 14.18 27.02
CA VAL A 256 22.21 12.83 26.68
C VAL A 256 22.45 12.05 27.97
N THR A 257 21.81 10.90 28.09
CA THR A 257 21.81 10.04 29.29
C THR A 257 22.48 8.69 29.06
N GLY A 258 23.06 8.49 27.87
CA GLY A 258 23.79 7.27 27.53
C GLY A 258 24.21 7.24 26.08
N TRP A 259 25.20 6.39 25.81
CA TRP A 259 25.76 6.12 24.49
C TRP A 259 25.88 4.61 24.30
N VAL A 260 25.74 4.14 23.07
CA VAL A 260 25.97 2.73 22.72
C VAL A 260 26.91 2.66 21.53
N TYR A 261 27.92 1.81 21.62
CA TYR A 261 28.83 1.45 20.53
C TYR A 261 29.29 0.01 20.72
N ASN A 262 29.28 -0.80 19.67
CA ASN A 262 29.60 -2.23 19.73
C ASN A 262 28.78 -3.02 20.77
N ASN A 263 27.48 -2.74 20.86
CA ASN A 263 26.57 -3.33 21.86
C ASN A 263 26.96 -3.09 23.34
N GLU A 264 27.86 -2.13 23.61
CA GLU A 264 28.26 -1.74 24.96
C GLU A 264 27.65 -0.39 25.33
N PHE A 265 27.07 -0.30 26.53
CA PHE A 265 26.43 0.91 27.03
C PHE A 265 27.39 1.75 27.88
N TYR A 266 27.51 3.03 27.53
CA TYR A 266 28.28 4.03 28.26
C TYR A 266 27.34 5.06 28.86
N LYS A 267 27.48 5.32 30.16
CA LYS A 267 26.60 6.26 30.89
C LYS A 267 26.71 7.72 30.41
N ASP A 268 27.86 8.11 29.87
CA ASP A 268 28.18 9.46 29.42
C ASP A 268 29.32 9.41 28.38
N LEU A 269 29.53 10.53 27.69
CA LEU A 269 30.52 10.63 26.60
C LEU A 269 31.95 10.48 27.13
N ASP A 270 32.23 10.91 28.36
CA ASP A 270 33.56 10.79 28.97
C ASP A 270 33.93 9.34 29.31
N ALA A 271 32.95 8.52 29.70
CA ALA A 271 33.14 7.08 29.85
C ALA A 271 33.52 6.43 28.51
N PHE A 272 32.84 6.82 27.42
CA PHE A 272 33.17 6.32 26.09
C PHE A 272 34.55 6.81 25.60
N ARG A 273 34.88 8.10 25.83
CA ARG A 273 36.20 8.68 25.53
C ARG A 273 37.36 7.91 26.15
N LYS A 274 37.19 7.39 27.36
CA LYS A 274 38.22 6.60 28.03
C LYS A 274 38.52 5.31 27.28
N VAL A 275 37.49 4.65 26.76
CA VAL A 275 37.64 3.40 25.99
C VAL A 275 38.29 3.65 24.65
N ILE A 276 37.84 4.67 23.89
CA ILE A 276 38.42 4.94 22.56
C ILE A 276 39.88 5.46 22.60
N ALA A 277 40.34 5.89 23.78
CA ALA A 277 41.71 6.33 24.04
C ALA A 277 42.65 5.17 24.41
N GLU A 278 42.13 3.96 24.64
CA GLU A 278 42.94 2.78 24.91
C GLU A 278 43.80 2.45 23.67
N PRO A 279 45.10 2.08 23.83
CA PRO A 279 46.00 1.88 22.70
C PRO A 279 45.59 0.79 21.71
N ASP A 280 44.78 -0.17 22.17
CA ASP A 280 44.27 -1.32 21.44
C ASP A 280 42.84 -1.13 20.93
N PHE A 281 42.23 0.05 21.14
CA PHE A 281 40.93 0.36 20.55
C PHE A 281 41.02 0.54 19.04
N GLU A 282 40.26 -0.26 18.31
CA GLU A 282 40.12 -0.21 16.86
C GLU A 282 38.67 0.16 16.48
N PRO A 283 38.45 1.25 15.71
CA PRO A 283 37.13 1.58 15.18
C PRO A 283 36.57 0.47 14.27
N LEU A 284 35.25 0.25 14.33
CA LEU A 284 34.55 -0.81 13.61
C LEU A 284 34.30 -0.52 12.11
N GLY A 285 34.83 0.59 11.59
CA GLY A 285 34.58 1.05 10.22
C GLY A 285 33.39 2.01 10.09
N ALA A 286 33.01 2.29 8.85
CA ALA A 286 31.94 3.22 8.49
C ALA A 286 31.25 2.76 7.19
N ASN A 287 29.94 3.02 7.08
CA ASN A 287 29.22 2.93 5.81
C ASN A 287 29.23 4.32 5.17
N LEU A 288 29.89 4.46 4.01
CA LEU A 288 30.05 5.75 3.33
C LEU A 288 29.30 5.76 2.00
N ASP A 289 28.77 6.93 1.62
CA ASP A 289 28.09 7.16 0.35
C ASP A 289 29.06 6.93 -0.82
N GLN A 290 28.88 5.83 -1.54
CA GLN A 290 29.76 5.33 -2.59
C GLN A 290 28.93 4.61 -3.66
N PRO A 291 29.49 4.29 -4.85
CA PRO A 291 28.72 3.75 -5.97
C PRO A 291 27.88 2.50 -5.69
N TRP A 292 28.22 1.70 -4.69
CA TRP A 292 27.42 0.52 -4.29
C TRP A 292 26.03 0.88 -3.78
N ALA A 293 25.86 2.10 -3.26
CA ALA A 293 24.60 2.63 -2.73
C ALA A 293 23.81 3.42 -3.80
N HIS A 294 24.32 3.58 -5.02
CA HIS A 294 23.70 4.46 -6.03
C HIS A 294 22.87 3.67 -7.04
N THR A 295 21.72 4.23 -7.46
CA THR A 295 20.77 3.58 -8.37
C THR A 295 21.10 3.70 -9.85
N ASN A 296 22.21 4.34 -10.22
CA ASN A 296 22.63 4.40 -11.62
C ASN A 296 23.17 3.06 -12.14
N LYS A 297 23.15 2.92 -13.46
CA LYS A 297 23.70 1.77 -14.16
C LYS A 297 25.18 1.56 -13.78
N HIS A 298 25.50 0.34 -13.37
CA HIS A 298 26.84 -0.14 -13.05
C HIS A 298 26.98 -1.63 -13.42
N GLY A 299 28.20 -2.15 -13.40
CA GLY A 299 28.49 -3.55 -13.76
C GLY A 299 28.74 -3.80 -15.24
N ASP A 300 28.86 -5.08 -15.60
CA ASP A 300 29.11 -5.52 -16.98
C ASP A 300 27.86 -5.33 -17.85
N ALA A 301 28.08 -5.00 -19.13
CA ALA A 301 26.98 -4.90 -20.10
C ALA A 301 26.31 -6.27 -20.30
N LEU A 302 24.98 -6.30 -20.21
CA LEU A 302 24.19 -7.50 -20.49
C LEU A 302 24.11 -7.73 -22.02
N PRO A 303 24.19 -8.98 -22.49
CA PRO A 303 24.06 -9.28 -23.92
C PRO A 303 22.72 -8.80 -24.49
N LEU A 304 22.76 -8.02 -25.57
CA LEU A 304 21.59 -7.49 -26.31
C LEU A 304 20.72 -6.47 -25.55
N ASP A 305 21.18 -5.96 -24.41
CA ASP A 305 20.43 -5.01 -23.57
C ASP A 305 20.40 -3.57 -24.13
N ASP A 306 21.16 -3.33 -25.20
CA ASP A 306 21.08 -2.10 -26.00
C ASP A 306 19.97 -2.14 -27.07
N GLU A 307 19.34 -3.30 -27.29
CA GLU A 307 18.18 -3.46 -28.16
C GLU A 307 16.88 -3.09 -27.43
N ALA A 308 15.87 -2.63 -28.18
CA ALA A 308 14.57 -2.29 -27.60
C ALA A 308 13.87 -3.55 -27.02
N PRO A 309 13.42 -3.52 -25.74
CA PRO A 309 12.70 -4.64 -25.16
C PRO A 309 11.27 -4.76 -25.73
N PRO A 310 10.58 -5.89 -25.52
CA PRO A 310 9.16 -6.00 -25.81
C PRO A 310 8.36 -4.91 -25.07
N ALA A 311 7.44 -4.25 -25.78
CA ALA A 311 6.57 -3.23 -25.23
C ALA A 311 5.10 -3.54 -25.55
N SER A 312 4.23 -3.31 -24.57
CA SER A 312 2.79 -3.39 -24.75
C SER A 312 2.28 -2.16 -25.49
N VAL A 313 1.33 -2.34 -26.40
CA VAL A 313 0.73 -1.25 -27.20
C VAL A 313 -0.79 -1.34 -27.18
N GLN A 314 -1.45 -0.18 -27.17
CA GLN A 314 -2.89 -0.06 -27.33
C GLN A 314 -3.22 0.23 -28.80
N SER A 315 -3.63 -0.81 -29.52
CA SER A 315 -3.85 -0.77 -30.96
C SER A 315 -5.23 -0.21 -31.39
N GLY A 316 -5.89 0.57 -30.53
CA GLY A 316 -7.22 1.13 -30.77
C GLY A 316 -7.70 2.03 -29.63
N LYS A 317 -9.01 2.30 -29.57
CA LYS A 317 -9.60 3.05 -28.45
C LYS A 317 -9.40 2.32 -27.13
N GLU A 318 -9.30 3.06 -26.05
CA GLU A 318 -9.40 2.50 -24.70
C GLU A 318 -10.74 1.80 -24.53
N ARG A 319 -10.73 0.60 -23.93
CA ARG A 319 -11.94 -0.22 -23.73
C ARG A 319 -12.50 -0.11 -22.32
N PHE A 320 -12.18 1.00 -21.66
CA PHE A 320 -12.79 1.50 -20.44
C PHE A 320 -13.24 2.94 -20.68
N SER A 321 -14.05 3.46 -19.77
CA SER A 321 -14.54 4.83 -19.79
C SER A 321 -14.34 5.51 -18.46
N VAL A 322 -14.00 6.80 -18.49
CA VAL A 322 -13.74 7.62 -17.31
C VAL A 322 -14.60 8.89 -17.39
N ASP A 323 -15.19 9.24 -16.27
CA ASP A 323 -15.75 10.57 -15.99
C ASP A 323 -14.77 11.23 -15.02
N GLU A 324 -13.89 12.09 -15.54
CA GLU A 324 -12.80 12.68 -14.75
C GLU A 324 -13.32 13.67 -13.70
N GLU A 325 -14.43 14.37 -13.98
CA GLU A 325 -15.02 15.35 -13.05
C GLU A 325 -15.54 14.65 -11.79
N GLU A 326 -16.20 13.51 -11.97
CA GLU A 326 -16.73 12.69 -10.87
C GLU A 326 -15.77 11.56 -10.45
N SER A 327 -14.60 11.44 -11.08
CA SER A 327 -13.66 10.33 -10.84
C SER A 327 -14.31 8.95 -10.87
N TYR A 328 -15.18 8.72 -11.86
CA TYR A 328 -15.93 7.47 -12.03
C TYR A 328 -15.40 6.66 -13.19
N VAL A 329 -15.20 5.36 -12.98
CA VAL A 329 -14.61 4.43 -13.94
C VAL A 329 -15.61 3.34 -14.28
N SER A 330 -15.63 2.95 -15.55
CA SER A 330 -16.34 1.76 -16.03
C SER A 330 -15.44 0.96 -16.96
N TRP A 331 -15.30 -0.33 -16.68
CA TRP A 331 -14.57 -1.28 -17.51
C TRP A 331 -15.34 -2.58 -17.62
N MET A 332 -15.72 -2.95 -18.85
CA MET A 332 -16.54 -4.13 -19.13
C MET A 332 -17.81 -4.14 -18.26
N ASP A 333 -17.91 -5.06 -17.30
CA ASP A 333 -19.05 -5.19 -16.39
C ASP A 333 -18.80 -4.54 -15.02
N PHE A 334 -17.62 -3.94 -14.81
CA PHE A 334 -17.27 -3.22 -13.58
C PHE A 334 -17.55 -1.74 -13.68
N SER A 335 -17.91 -1.15 -12.54
CA SER A 335 -17.91 0.29 -12.33
C SER A 335 -17.63 0.66 -10.89
N PHE A 336 -16.99 1.79 -10.65
CA PHE A 336 -16.67 2.28 -9.30
C PHE A 336 -16.28 3.76 -9.33
N TYR A 337 -16.33 4.40 -8.16
CA TYR A 337 -15.79 5.73 -7.92
C TYR A 337 -14.39 5.63 -7.33
N VAL A 338 -13.54 6.58 -7.69
CA VAL A 338 -12.19 6.77 -7.15
C VAL A 338 -12.21 7.92 -6.15
N SER A 339 -11.57 7.72 -5.00
CA SER A 339 -11.35 8.75 -3.99
C SER A 339 -9.90 8.73 -3.53
N ILE A 340 -9.38 9.91 -3.20
CA ILE A 340 -8.04 10.06 -2.65
C ILE A 340 -8.12 10.98 -1.42
N THR A 341 -7.60 10.47 -0.30
CA THR A 341 -7.52 11.13 1.01
C THR A 341 -6.08 11.37 1.42
N ARG A 342 -5.85 12.30 2.34
CA ARG A 342 -4.51 12.57 2.86
C ARG A 342 -3.98 11.35 3.59
N ASP A 343 -4.78 10.82 4.51
CA ASP A 343 -4.34 9.76 5.42
C ASP A 343 -4.18 8.43 4.71
N ASN A 344 -5.14 8.04 3.85
CA ASN A 344 -5.25 6.67 3.34
C ASN A 344 -4.98 6.50 1.83
N GLY A 345 -4.66 7.57 1.11
CA GLY A 345 -4.34 7.46 -0.32
C GLY A 345 -5.54 7.01 -1.16
N LEU A 346 -5.35 6.03 -2.04
CA LEU A 346 -6.31 5.62 -3.08
C LEU A 346 -7.35 4.63 -2.52
N ARG A 347 -8.62 4.99 -2.67
CA ARG A 347 -9.78 4.17 -2.32
C ARG A 347 -10.79 4.09 -3.45
N LEU A 348 -11.54 2.98 -3.48
CA LEU A 348 -12.60 2.71 -4.43
C LEU A 348 -13.94 2.58 -3.71
N TYR A 349 -14.99 3.21 -4.24
CA TYR A 349 -16.33 3.21 -3.66
C TYR A 349 -17.40 2.74 -4.65
N ASP A 350 -18.48 2.16 -4.12
CA ASP A 350 -19.61 1.59 -4.85
C ASP A 350 -19.16 0.71 -6.03
N ILE A 351 -18.30 -0.27 -5.74
CA ILE A 351 -17.81 -1.22 -6.72
C ILE A 351 -18.97 -2.12 -7.12
N ARG A 352 -19.34 -2.04 -8.40
CA ARG A 352 -20.40 -2.85 -9.01
C ARG A 352 -19.82 -3.81 -10.03
N TYR A 353 -20.42 -4.99 -10.10
CA TYR A 353 -20.20 -5.96 -11.16
C TYR A 353 -21.54 -6.38 -11.77
N LYS A 354 -21.65 -6.28 -13.10
CA LYS A 354 -22.91 -6.49 -13.85
C LYS A 354 -24.08 -5.64 -13.31
N GLY A 355 -23.77 -4.39 -12.97
CA GLY A 355 -24.74 -3.40 -12.48
C GLY A 355 -25.20 -3.59 -11.03
N LYS A 356 -24.71 -4.61 -10.32
CA LYS A 356 -25.00 -4.85 -8.90
C LYS A 356 -23.79 -4.48 -8.05
N ARG A 357 -24.00 -3.77 -6.94
CA ARG A 357 -22.94 -3.55 -5.95
C ARG A 357 -22.49 -4.89 -5.39
N ILE A 358 -21.18 -5.04 -5.28
CA ILE A 358 -20.52 -6.18 -4.63
C ILE A 358 -19.65 -5.71 -3.46
N MET A 359 -19.27 -4.43 -3.44
CA MET A 359 -18.47 -3.84 -2.38
C MET A 359 -18.79 -2.35 -2.29
N TYR A 360 -19.07 -1.86 -1.08
CA TYR A 360 -19.28 -0.44 -0.81
C TYR A 360 -17.96 0.33 -0.81
N GLU A 361 -16.92 -0.23 -0.19
CA GLU A 361 -15.62 0.43 0.00
C GLU A 361 -14.47 -0.58 -0.10
N LEU A 362 -13.40 -0.20 -0.80
CA LEU A 362 -12.12 -0.90 -0.85
C LEU A 362 -10.97 0.10 -0.74
N GLY A 363 -10.07 -0.07 0.24
CA GLY A 363 -9.02 0.91 0.48
C GLY A 363 -7.93 0.45 1.43
N LEU A 364 -6.74 1.05 1.29
CA LEU A 364 -5.66 0.92 2.26
C LEU A 364 -5.98 1.73 3.50
N ASP A 365 -5.80 1.15 4.69
CA ASP A 365 -5.97 1.84 5.98
C ASP A 365 -4.63 2.28 6.56
N GLU A 366 -3.63 1.39 6.57
CA GLU A 366 -2.32 1.65 7.18
C GLU A 366 -1.25 0.76 6.53
N ALA A 367 0.00 1.22 6.54
CA ALA A 367 1.17 0.38 6.40
C ALA A 367 2.09 0.57 7.61
N ILE A 368 2.49 -0.55 8.22
CA ILE A 368 3.54 -0.55 9.23
C ILE A 368 4.79 -1.24 8.71
N ALA A 369 5.94 -0.73 9.15
CA ALA A 369 7.23 -1.38 9.01
C ALA A 369 7.83 -1.55 10.42
N HIS A 370 7.70 -2.75 10.98
CA HIS A 370 8.14 -3.07 12.34
C HIS A 370 9.51 -3.74 12.32
N TYR A 371 10.51 -3.10 12.92
CA TYR A 371 11.90 -3.52 12.89
C TYR A 371 12.32 -4.28 14.15
N ALA A 372 13.37 -5.07 14.01
CA ALA A 372 14.08 -5.69 15.12
C ALA A 372 15.59 -5.53 14.92
N GLY A 373 16.33 -5.35 16.01
CA GLY A 373 17.78 -5.17 15.97
C GLY A 373 18.41 -5.34 17.35
N ILE A 374 19.72 -5.57 17.38
CA ILE A 374 20.49 -5.47 18.63
C ILE A 374 20.64 -4.03 19.08
N ASP A 375 20.65 -3.10 18.12
CA ASP A 375 20.83 -1.68 18.38
C ASP A 375 19.54 -1.02 18.86
N PRO A 376 19.65 0.03 19.70
CA PRO A 376 18.48 0.62 20.35
C PRO A 376 17.58 1.41 19.39
N VAL A 377 18.08 1.74 18.19
CA VAL A 377 17.29 2.42 17.18
C VAL A 377 16.40 1.41 16.47
N GLN A 378 16.99 0.43 15.77
CA GLN A 378 16.24 -0.57 14.99
C GLN A 378 15.32 -1.41 15.87
N SER A 379 15.74 -1.75 17.10
CA SER A 379 14.89 -2.44 18.08
C SER A 379 13.65 -1.64 18.54
N GLY A 380 13.73 -0.31 18.43
CA GLY A 380 12.73 0.64 18.92
C GLY A 380 11.83 1.20 17.82
N THR A 381 11.91 0.67 16.60
CA THR A 381 11.28 1.24 15.42
C THR A 381 10.09 0.42 14.94
N CYS A 382 8.94 1.08 14.84
CA CYS A 382 7.81 0.67 14.04
C CYS A 382 7.21 1.91 13.37
N TYR A 383 7.39 2.04 12.06
CA TYR A 383 6.78 3.13 11.31
C TYR A 383 5.28 2.92 11.14
N PHE A 384 4.52 4.02 11.15
CA PHE A 384 3.10 4.10 10.82
C PHE A 384 2.98 5.13 9.69
N ASP A 385 2.82 4.65 8.48
CA ASP A 385 3.02 5.47 7.28
C ASP A 385 1.87 6.46 7.05
N SER A 386 0.66 6.17 7.56
CA SER A 386 -0.47 7.10 7.59
C SER A 386 -0.17 8.40 8.37
N MET A 387 0.79 8.39 9.31
CA MET A 387 1.23 9.59 10.02
C MET A 387 1.86 10.62 9.08
N SER A 388 2.61 10.18 8.07
CA SER A 388 3.10 11.03 6.97
C SER A 388 1.98 11.32 5.96
N GLY A 389 1.07 10.36 5.81
CA GLY A 389 -0.10 10.40 4.94
C GLY A 389 0.22 9.82 3.57
N PHE A 390 -0.56 8.85 3.11
CA PHE A 390 -0.35 8.25 1.79
C PHE A 390 -0.61 9.25 0.65
N GLY A 391 -1.64 10.09 0.74
CA GLY A 391 -2.00 11.05 -0.31
C GLY A 391 -0.87 12.02 -0.69
N PRO A 392 -0.27 12.75 0.27
CA PRO A 392 0.83 13.69 -0.01
C PRO A 392 2.11 13.04 -0.52
N THR A 393 2.30 11.75 -0.20
CA THR A 393 3.46 10.95 -0.61
C THR A 393 3.26 10.23 -1.94
N MET A 394 2.12 10.41 -2.58
CA MET A 394 1.95 10.01 -3.98
C MET A 394 2.96 10.77 -4.84
N ILE A 395 3.49 10.09 -5.86
CA ILE A 395 4.44 10.66 -6.81
C ILE A 395 3.86 10.73 -8.22
N SER A 396 4.43 11.61 -9.05
CA SER A 396 4.20 11.61 -10.49
C SER A 396 4.75 10.31 -11.08
N LEU A 397 3.97 9.58 -11.87
CA LEU A 397 4.39 8.30 -12.43
C LEU A 397 5.21 8.48 -13.72
N VAL A 398 6.28 7.72 -13.87
CA VAL A 398 7.16 7.73 -15.05
C VAL A 398 6.53 6.89 -16.15
N LYS A 399 6.02 7.58 -17.19
CA LYS A 399 5.32 6.96 -18.32
C LYS A 399 6.21 5.93 -19.03
N GLY A 400 5.68 4.72 -19.22
CA GLY A 400 6.39 3.61 -19.86
C GLY A 400 7.25 2.78 -18.91
N TYR A 401 7.43 3.21 -17.67
CA TYR A 401 8.18 2.50 -16.62
C TYR A 401 7.24 2.02 -15.52
N ASP A 402 6.61 2.94 -14.79
CA ASP A 402 5.70 2.60 -13.67
C ASP A 402 4.37 2.01 -14.17
N CYS A 403 3.91 2.50 -15.32
CA CYS A 403 2.77 1.97 -16.06
C CYS A 403 3.07 1.95 -17.57
N PRO A 404 2.35 1.14 -18.37
CA PRO A 404 2.47 1.20 -19.82
C PRO A 404 2.34 2.63 -20.35
N ALA A 405 3.08 2.99 -21.39
CA ALA A 405 3.10 4.36 -21.90
C ALA A 405 1.73 4.83 -22.43
N TYR A 406 0.89 3.91 -22.89
CA TYR A 406 -0.48 4.20 -23.36
C TYR A 406 -1.52 4.37 -22.25
N SER A 407 -1.13 4.27 -20.98
CA SER A 407 -2.08 4.35 -19.86
C SER A 407 -2.80 5.72 -19.83
N HIS A 408 -4.01 5.73 -19.31
CA HIS A 408 -4.72 6.96 -18.98
C HIS A 408 -4.22 7.46 -17.63
N TYR A 409 -3.61 8.64 -17.59
CA TYR A 409 -3.04 9.22 -16.37
C TYR A 409 -3.93 10.35 -15.86
N LEU A 410 -4.19 10.35 -14.55
CA LEU A 410 -4.89 11.41 -13.85
C LEU A 410 -3.94 12.16 -12.92
N ASN A 411 -4.16 13.46 -12.81
CA ASN A 411 -3.52 14.25 -11.76
C ASN A 411 -4.16 13.91 -10.41
N VAL A 412 -3.35 13.92 -9.37
CA VAL A 412 -3.82 13.74 -8.01
C VAL A 412 -3.57 15.03 -7.26
N THR A 413 -4.55 15.49 -6.49
CA THR A 413 -4.44 16.74 -5.72
C THR A 413 -4.88 16.49 -4.29
N GLN A 414 -4.03 16.88 -3.33
CA GLN A 414 -4.23 16.66 -1.89
C GLN A 414 -3.83 17.90 -1.10
N THR A 415 -4.56 18.21 -0.03
CA THR A 415 -4.22 19.32 0.86
C THR A 415 -3.64 18.77 2.15
N THR A 416 -2.51 19.34 2.59
CA THR A 416 -1.89 19.04 3.88
C THR A 416 -1.46 20.34 4.54
N GLY A 417 -1.83 20.49 5.80
CA GLY A 417 -1.88 21.79 6.47
C GLY A 417 -2.69 22.80 5.65
N GLU A 418 -2.01 23.83 5.16
CA GLU A 418 -2.59 24.92 4.37
C GLU A 418 -2.12 24.89 2.92
N THR A 419 -1.40 23.86 2.51
CA THR A 419 -0.79 23.73 1.18
C THR A 419 -1.46 22.61 0.41
N THR A 420 -1.88 22.89 -0.82
CA THR A 420 -2.36 21.88 -1.76
C THR A 420 -1.21 21.44 -2.64
N TYR A 421 -0.99 20.13 -2.72
CA TYR A 421 -0.01 19.46 -3.56
C TYR A 421 -0.75 18.81 -4.73
N THR A 422 -0.24 19.00 -5.94
CA THR A 422 -0.73 18.36 -7.15
C THR A 422 0.40 17.56 -7.78
N GLN A 423 0.21 16.24 -7.82
CA GLN A 423 1.04 15.30 -8.55
C GLN A 423 0.47 15.16 -9.96
N LYS A 424 1.25 15.59 -10.94
CA LYS A 424 0.90 15.40 -12.34
C LYS A 424 1.07 13.92 -12.70
N ASP A 425 0.10 13.34 -13.41
CA ASP A 425 0.17 11.91 -13.79
C ASP A 425 0.36 10.97 -12.56
N GLY A 426 -0.19 11.32 -11.39
CA GLY A 426 0.02 10.60 -10.13
C GLY A 426 -0.79 9.31 -9.95
N LEU A 427 -1.70 9.03 -10.88
CA LEU A 427 -2.50 7.81 -10.93
C LEU A 427 -2.61 7.36 -12.39
N CYS A 428 -2.45 6.06 -12.65
CA CYS A 428 -2.60 5.51 -14.00
C CYS A 428 -3.68 4.43 -14.06
N MET A 429 -4.37 4.36 -15.20
CA MET A 429 -5.40 3.36 -15.52
C MET A 429 -5.09 2.69 -16.85
N PHE A 430 -5.07 1.36 -16.89
CA PHE A 430 -4.72 0.64 -18.13
C PHE A 430 -5.25 -0.79 -18.18
N GLU A 431 -5.56 -1.25 -19.39
CA GLU A 431 -5.72 -2.68 -19.67
C GLU A 431 -4.36 -3.33 -19.95
N ILE A 432 -4.21 -4.61 -19.57
CA ILE A 432 -3.04 -5.42 -19.90
C ILE A 432 -3.44 -6.87 -20.20
N ASP A 433 -2.81 -7.47 -21.22
CA ASP A 433 -2.87 -8.93 -21.43
C ASP A 433 -1.90 -9.59 -20.46
N LYS A 434 -2.41 -10.45 -19.57
CA LYS A 434 -1.63 -11.05 -18.46
C LYS A 434 -0.59 -12.07 -18.95
N GLY A 435 -0.52 -12.36 -20.25
CA GLY A 435 0.49 -13.25 -20.83
C GLY A 435 0.17 -14.74 -20.70
N PHE A 436 -0.98 -15.09 -20.11
CA PHE A 436 -1.56 -16.42 -20.08
C PHE A 436 -3.07 -16.35 -20.32
N PRO A 437 -3.72 -17.38 -20.92
CA PRO A 437 -5.16 -17.35 -21.16
C PRO A 437 -5.96 -17.52 -19.86
N ILE A 438 -7.13 -16.87 -19.76
CA ILE A 438 -8.00 -17.00 -18.58
C ILE A 438 -8.60 -18.41 -18.50
N GLN A 439 -8.89 -19.00 -19.66
CA GLN A 439 -9.28 -20.40 -19.79
C GLN A 439 -8.93 -20.93 -21.18
N ARG A 440 -8.70 -22.25 -21.26
CA ARG A 440 -8.48 -22.97 -22.51
C ARG A 440 -8.85 -24.45 -22.39
N HIS A 441 -9.27 -25.07 -23.49
CA HIS A 441 -9.46 -26.51 -23.57
C HIS A 441 -9.14 -27.05 -24.96
N SER A 442 -8.64 -28.28 -25.03
CA SER A 442 -8.39 -29.00 -26.28
C SER A 442 -8.95 -30.41 -26.19
N TRP A 443 -9.70 -30.81 -27.21
CA TRP A 443 -10.23 -32.16 -27.37
C TRP A 443 -10.11 -32.60 -28.84
N ALA A 444 -10.30 -33.88 -29.14
CA ALA A 444 -10.21 -34.43 -30.49
C ALA A 444 -10.95 -33.56 -31.52
N GLY A 445 -10.18 -32.91 -32.40
CA GLY A 445 -10.68 -32.07 -33.48
C GLY A 445 -11.00 -30.62 -33.13
N HIS A 446 -10.79 -30.13 -31.91
CA HIS A 446 -10.95 -28.68 -31.63
C HIS A 446 -10.17 -28.16 -30.41
N THR A 447 -9.98 -26.84 -30.36
CA THR A 447 -9.38 -26.11 -29.24
C THR A 447 -10.09 -24.78 -29.02
N THR A 448 -10.38 -24.44 -27.76
CA THR A 448 -10.91 -23.14 -27.32
C THR A 448 -9.90 -22.43 -26.43
N VAL A 449 -9.76 -21.12 -26.60
CA VAL A 449 -8.87 -20.28 -25.78
C VAL A 449 -9.50 -18.90 -25.61
N THR A 450 -9.50 -18.35 -24.39
CA THR A 450 -9.87 -16.96 -24.11
C THR A 450 -8.68 -16.20 -23.56
N LYS A 451 -8.42 -14.99 -24.08
CA LYS A 451 -7.36 -14.09 -23.57
C LYS A 451 -7.67 -13.65 -22.14
N ASN A 452 -6.64 -13.49 -21.31
CA ASN A 452 -6.77 -12.90 -19.99
C ASN A 452 -6.40 -11.42 -20.06
N ILE A 453 -7.41 -10.57 -20.21
CA ILE A 453 -7.22 -9.12 -20.15
C ILE A 453 -7.73 -8.62 -18.81
N ALA A 454 -6.88 -7.90 -18.08
CA ALA A 454 -7.23 -7.26 -16.83
C ALA A 454 -7.17 -5.74 -16.97
N PHE A 455 -7.99 -5.04 -16.19
CA PHE A 455 -7.92 -3.59 -16.02
C PHE A 455 -7.25 -3.25 -14.69
N ASN A 456 -6.36 -2.26 -14.69
CA ASN A 456 -5.56 -1.89 -13.53
C ASN A 456 -5.77 -0.41 -13.24
N ILE A 457 -5.84 -0.07 -11.96
CA ILE A 457 -5.64 1.29 -11.44
C ILE A 457 -4.48 1.24 -10.45
N ARG A 458 -3.48 2.11 -10.65
CA ARG A 458 -2.20 2.06 -9.92
C ARG A 458 -1.74 3.44 -9.46
N VAL A 459 -1.11 3.41 -8.29
CA VAL A 459 -0.43 4.53 -7.63
C VAL A 459 0.87 4.04 -6.99
N ILE A 460 1.80 4.97 -6.76
CA ILE A 460 3.02 4.74 -5.98
C ILE A 460 3.08 5.75 -4.85
N TYR A 461 3.32 5.26 -3.63
CA TYR A 461 3.59 6.08 -2.44
C TYR A 461 5.08 5.98 -2.11
N THR A 462 5.79 7.11 -2.11
CA THR A 462 7.20 7.16 -1.70
C THR A 462 7.29 7.79 -0.32
N ILE A 463 7.47 6.97 0.71
CA ILE A 463 7.43 7.37 2.13
C ILE A 463 8.80 7.15 2.74
N GLY A 464 9.51 8.24 2.99
CA GLY A 464 10.91 8.18 3.41
C GLY A 464 11.73 7.42 2.36
N ASN A 465 12.24 6.26 2.75
CA ASN A 465 13.11 5.42 1.94
C ASN A 465 12.38 4.38 1.05
N TYR A 466 11.10 4.09 1.30
CA TYR A 466 10.35 3.04 0.58
C TYR A 466 9.45 3.60 -0.53
N ASP A 467 9.32 2.81 -1.60
CA ASP A 467 8.33 2.97 -2.67
C ASP A 467 7.30 1.84 -2.59
N TYR A 468 6.05 2.15 -2.26
CA TYR A 468 4.94 1.21 -2.26
C TYR A 468 4.08 1.36 -3.51
N MET A 469 4.17 0.39 -4.42
CA MET A 469 3.30 0.32 -5.60
C MET A 469 2.04 -0.45 -5.25
N THR A 470 0.89 0.24 -5.25
CA THR A 470 -0.42 -0.37 -5.00
C THR A 470 -1.24 -0.41 -6.29
N THR A 471 -1.74 -1.59 -6.64
CA THR A 471 -2.56 -1.82 -7.84
C THR A 471 -3.86 -2.54 -7.48
N TYR A 472 -5.00 -1.98 -7.88
CA TYR A 472 -6.27 -2.71 -7.91
C TYR A 472 -6.50 -3.25 -9.34
N GLN A 473 -6.63 -4.57 -9.49
CA GLN A 473 -6.81 -5.24 -10.77
C GLN A 473 -8.20 -5.85 -10.88
N PHE A 474 -8.85 -5.71 -12.03
CA PHE A 474 -10.18 -6.20 -12.32
C PHE A 474 -10.12 -7.21 -13.47
N HIS A 475 -10.80 -8.35 -13.31
CA HIS A 475 -10.71 -9.49 -14.21
C HIS A 475 -12.05 -9.83 -14.88
N LEU A 476 -12.01 -10.42 -16.08
CA LEU A 476 -13.21 -10.72 -16.86
C LEU A 476 -14.16 -11.74 -16.21
N ASP A 477 -13.64 -12.55 -15.29
CA ASP A 477 -14.39 -13.53 -14.49
C ASP A 477 -15.16 -12.88 -13.31
N GLY A 478 -14.96 -11.58 -13.06
CA GLY A 478 -15.54 -10.85 -11.94
C GLY A 478 -14.64 -10.76 -10.71
N SER A 479 -13.39 -11.22 -10.79
CA SER A 479 -12.44 -11.15 -9.69
C SER A 479 -11.78 -9.77 -9.58
N ILE A 480 -11.43 -9.38 -8.35
CA ILE A 480 -10.66 -8.19 -8.01
C ILE A 480 -9.39 -8.62 -7.27
N GLU A 481 -8.22 -8.18 -7.71
CA GLU A 481 -6.94 -8.41 -7.03
C GLU A 481 -6.40 -7.10 -6.45
N VAL A 482 -5.97 -7.12 -5.19
CA VAL A 482 -5.21 -6.05 -4.54
C VAL A 482 -3.75 -6.47 -4.47
N ASP A 483 -2.88 -5.82 -5.24
CA ASP A 483 -1.44 -6.12 -5.38
C ASP A 483 -0.62 -4.96 -4.79
N VAL A 484 0.24 -5.29 -3.82
CA VAL A 484 1.19 -4.36 -3.21
C VAL A 484 2.60 -4.89 -3.43
N ARG A 485 3.49 -3.99 -3.85
CA ARG A 485 4.92 -4.28 -4.01
C ARG A 485 5.74 -3.18 -3.34
N ALA A 486 6.87 -3.56 -2.75
CA ALA A 486 7.82 -2.64 -2.16
C ALA A 486 9.12 -2.58 -2.97
N SER A 487 9.69 -1.39 -3.08
CA SER A 487 11.01 -1.08 -3.65
C SER A 487 11.60 0.08 -2.84
N GLY A 488 12.68 0.66 -3.33
CA GLY A 488 13.36 1.76 -2.68
C GLY A 488 14.46 1.25 -1.75
N TYR A 489 15.05 2.19 -1.01
CA TYR A 489 16.12 1.90 -0.09
C TYR A 489 15.57 1.19 1.15
N ILE A 490 16.33 0.26 1.71
CA ILE A 490 16.02 -0.33 3.03
C ILE A 490 16.41 0.65 4.15
N SER A 491 15.79 0.52 5.33
CA SER A 491 16.32 1.12 6.55
C SER A 491 17.32 0.14 7.19
N SER A 492 18.60 0.35 6.89
CA SER A 492 19.67 -0.57 7.31
C SER A 492 20.10 -0.38 8.77
N ALA A 493 20.83 -1.36 9.29
CA ALA A 493 21.47 -1.31 10.61
C ALA A 493 23.00 -1.31 10.47
N PHE A 494 23.71 -0.84 11.50
CA PHE A 494 25.15 -1.08 11.57
C PHE A 494 25.40 -2.54 11.94
N TYR A 495 26.38 -3.20 11.31
CA TYR A 495 26.51 -4.66 11.40
C TYR A 495 26.93 -5.21 12.78
N ALA A 496 27.65 -4.42 13.59
CA ALA A 496 28.28 -4.92 14.81
C ALA A 496 27.29 -5.62 15.76
N GLU A 497 27.58 -6.89 16.10
CA GLU A 497 26.79 -7.75 17.00
C GLU A 497 25.34 -8.00 16.55
N ASN A 498 25.01 -7.77 15.28
CA ASN A 498 23.64 -7.81 14.75
C ASN A 498 23.33 -9.10 13.94
N GLU A 499 24.10 -10.17 14.13
CA GLU A 499 23.98 -11.44 13.37
C GLU A 499 22.58 -12.08 13.43
N ASP A 500 21.93 -12.00 14.59
CA ASP A 500 20.60 -12.60 14.81
C ASP A 500 19.45 -11.78 14.20
N TYR A 501 19.73 -10.54 13.79
CA TYR A 501 18.73 -9.57 13.31
C TYR A 501 18.96 -9.11 11.88
N GLY A 502 19.94 -9.67 11.16
CA GLY A 502 20.17 -9.30 9.76
C GLY A 502 21.44 -9.92 9.17
N PHE A 503 21.49 -10.00 7.85
CA PHE A 503 22.71 -10.40 7.15
C PHE A 503 23.70 -9.25 7.07
N LYS A 504 25.01 -9.55 7.09
CA LYS A 504 26.04 -8.63 6.64
C LYS A 504 25.98 -8.48 5.13
N ILE A 505 25.53 -7.33 4.64
CA ILE A 505 25.30 -7.11 3.20
C ILE A 505 26.29 -6.11 2.58
N HIS A 506 27.09 -5.41 3.39
CA HIS A 506 28.25 -4.62 2.97
C HIS A 506 29.29 -4.57 4.12
N ASP A 507 30.42 -3.89 3.90
CA ASP A 507 31.59 -3.85 4.81
C ASP A 507 31.26 -3.68 6.30
N SER A 508 30.33 -2.78 6.64
CA SER A 508 29.84 -2.54 8.01
C SER A 508 28.31 -2.46 8.09
N LEU A 509 27.61 -3.01 7.09
CA LEU A 509 26.16 -2.85 6.92
C LEU A 509 25.41 -4.15 7.20
N SER A 510 24.39 -4.06 8.04
CA SER A 510 23.37 -5.08 8.21
C SER A 510 22.10 -4.69 7.46
N GLY A 511 21.43 -5.68 6.86
CA GLY A 511 20.15 -5.48 6.17
C GLY A 511 18.99 -5.05 7.08
N SER A 512 19.04 -5.37 8.38
CA SER A 512 17.97 -5.14 9.37
C SER A 512 16.65 -5.90 9.07
N LEU A 513 16.29 -6.84 9.95
CA LEU A 513 15.05 -7.60 9.87
C LEU A 513 13.84 -6.72 10.21
N HIS A 514 12.81 -6.78 9.35
CA HIS A 514 11.55 -6.11 9.60
C HIS A 514 10.36 -6.79 8.92
N ASP A 515 9.18 -6.55 9.48
CA ASP A 515 7.91 -6.94 8.89
C ASP A 515 7.24 -5.73 8.25
N HIS A 516 6.86 -5.87 6.98
CA HIS A 516 5.85 -5.02 6.37
C HIS A 516 4.48 -5.64 6.61
N VAL A 517 3.54 -4.86 7.16
CA VAL A 517 2.12 -5.24 7.25
C VAL A 517 1.26 -4.08 6.79
N ILE A 518 0.48 -4.31 5.73
CA ILE A 518 -0.36 -3.31 5.08
C ILE A 518 -1.81 -3.76 5.20
N THR A 519 -2.61 -2.99 5.92
CA THR A 519 -4.00 -3.29 6.23
C THR A 519 -4.93 -2.64 5.24
N PHE A 520 -5.89 -3.43 4.74
CA PHE A 520 -6.92 -2.97 3.84
C PHE A 520 -8.31 -3.23 4.41
N LYS A 521 -9.23 -2.33 4.11
CA LYS A 521 -10.67 -2.48 4.34
C LYS A 521 -11.35 -2.95 3.05
N ALA A 522 -12.17 -3.99 3.14
CA ALA A 522 -13.09 -4.46 2.11
C ALA A 522 -14.50 -4.59 2.71
N ASP A 523 -15.36 -3.62 2.43
CA ASP A 523 -16.76 -3.59 2.88
C ASP A 523 -17.65 -4.23 1.80
N LEU A 524 -17.92 -5.52 1.91
CA LEU A 524 -18.64 -6.31 0.89
C LEU A 524 -20.16 -6.27 1.12
N ASP A 525 -20.90 -5.84 0.09
CA ASP A 525 -22.38 -5.80 0.08
C ASP A 525 -22.92 -6.83 -0.94
N ILE A 526 -22.76 -8.13 -0.66
CA ILE A 526 -23.16 -9.18 -1.59
C ILE A 526 -24.69 -9.28 -1.68
N LEU A 527 -25.23 -8.78 -2.80
CA LEU A 527 -26.68 -8.72 -3.05
C LEU A 527 -27.43 -7.97 -1.93
N GLY A 528 -26.80 -6.91 -1.40
CA GLY A 528 -27.27 -6.15 -0.25
C GLY A 528 -26.34 -6.31 0.95
N GLU A 529 -26.61 -5.52 1.99
CA GLU A 529 -25.75 -5.33 3.15
C GLU A 529 -25.73 -6.56 4.06
N LYS A 530 -26.82 -7.32 4.16
CA LYS A 530 -26.94 -8.47 5.09
C LYS A 530 -26.19 -9.70 4.59
N ASN A 531 -25.00 -9.94 5.12
CA ASN A 531 -24.10 -11.00 4.71
C ASN A 531 -23.58 -11.83 5.90
N SER A 532 -22.87 -12.92 5.60
CA SER A 532 -22.21 -13.78 6.59
C SER A 532 -20.88 -14.28 6.06
N LEU A 533 -19.91 -14.52 6.94
CA LEU A 533 -18.66 -15.16 6.55
C LEU A 533 -18.80 -16.69 6.60
N GLN A 534 -18.80 -17.34 5.44
CA GLN A 534 -18.80 -18.79 5.30
C GLN A 534 -17.36 -19.32 5.30
N LYS A 535 -17.12 -20.35 6.11
CA LYS A 535 -15.90 -21.17 6.07
C LYS A 535 -16.19 -22.53 5.43
N VAL A 536 -15.37 -22.94 4.47
CA VAL A 536 -15.42 -24.29 3.89
C VAL A 536 -14.07 -24.96 4.11
N ALA A 537 -13.96 -25.79 5.14
CA ALA A 537 -12.75 -26.54 5.44
C ALA A 537 -12.69 -27.85 4.62
N ILE A 538 -11.50 -28.22 4.16
CA ILE A 538 -11.22 -29.47 3.45
C ILE A 538 -10.45 -30.39 4.41
N GLU A 539 -11.13 -31.40 4.93
CA GLU A 539 -10.59 -32.25 6.00
C GLU A 539 -10.39 -33.69 5.51
N PRO A 540 -9.25 -34.32 5.86
CA PRO A 540 -9.08 -35.75 5.63
C PRO A 540 -10.02 -36.55 6.55
N THR A 541 -10.57 -37.65 6.03
CA THR A 541 -11.45 -38.55 6.79
C THR A 541 -11.31 -39.99 6.30
N VAL A 542 -11.82 -40.94 7.08
CA VAL A 542 -11.94 -42.35 6.69
C VAL A 542 -13.42 -42.70 6.62
N GLU A 543 -13.89 -43.07 5.44
CA GLU A 543 -15.31 -43.26 5.17
C GLU A 543 -15.62 -44.68 4.70
N LYS A 544 -16.82 -45.14 5.06
CA LYS A 544 -17.41 -46.36 4.53
C LYS A 544 -18.63 -46.01 3.70
N TYR A 545 -18.51 -46.16 2.39
CA TYR A 545 -19.60 -45.83 1.47
C TYR A 545 -20.59 -46.98 1.34
N LYS A 546 -21.84 -46.68 0.99
CA LYS A 546 -22.87 -47.72 0.77
C LYS A 546 -22.47 -48.77 -0.27
N TRP A 547 -21.65 -48.39 -1.25
CA TRP A 547 -21.13 -49.26 -2.31
C TRP A 547 -19.78 -49.94 -1.98
N SER A 548 -19.21 -49.65 -0.81
CA SER A 548 -17.88 -50.17 -0.42
C SER A 548 -17.91 -51.57 0.21
N ASP A 549 -19.09 -52.16 0.39
CA ASP A 549 -19.29 -53.53 0.91
C ASP A 549 -18.52 -53.89 2.20
N GLY A 550 -18.35 -52.93 3.11
CA GLY A 550 -17.57 -53.22 4.32
C GLY A 550 -16.35 -52.34 4.46
N GLU A 551 -15.73 -52.03 3.34
CA GLU A 551 -14.37 -51.51 3.25
C GLU A 551 -14.31 -50.00 3.51
N THR A 552 -13.29 -49.58 4.25
CA THR A 552 -13.03 -48.16 4.50
C THR A 552 -12.17 -47.56 3.40
N ARG A 553 -12.37 -46.27 3.12
CA ARG A 553 -11.50 -45.47 2.25
C ARG A 553 -11.02 -44.22 2.97
N SER A 554 -9.70 -44.04 3.01
CA SER A 554 -9.09 -42.74 3.30
C SER A 554 -9.43 -41.77 2.17
N THR A 555 -10.02 -40.64 2.51
CA THR A 555 -10.57 -39.66 1.58
C THR A 555 -10.62 -38.28 2.24
N MET A 556 -11.39 -37.35 1.69
CA MET A 556 -11.57 -36.00 2.24
C MET A 556 -13.03 -35.56 2.14
N LYS A 557 -13.42 -34.58 2.96
CA LYS A 557 -14.75 -33.94 2.94
C LYS A 557 -14.64 -32.43 3.04
N ALA A 558 -15.61 -31.74 2.45
CA ALA A 558 -15.85 -30.33 2.71
C ALA A 558 -16.74 -30.19 3.96
N VAL A 559 -16.29 -29.42 4.95
CA VAL A 559 -17.04 -29.06 6.15
C VAL A 559 -17.40 -27.59 6.04
N LYS A 560 -18.69 -27.32 5.80
CA LYS A 560 -19.22 -25.95 5.68
C LYS A 560 -19.67 -25.45 7.05
N SER A 561 -19.19 -24.29 7.47
CA SER A 561 -19.61 -23.58 8.69
C SER A 561 -19.65 -22.07 8.47
N PHE A 562 -20.04 -21.30 9.49
CA PHE A 562 -20.05 -19.84 9.47
C PHE A 562 -19.31 -19.31 10.69
N ILE A 563 -18.59 -18.20 10.49
CA ILE A 563 -18.08 -17.37 11.59
C ILE A 563 -19.24 -16.48 12.01
N LYS A 564 -19.71 -16.66 13.25
CA LYS A 564 -21.01 -16.12 13.68
C LYS A 564 -20.90 -14.87 14.53
N THR A 565 -19.77 -14.65 15.19
CA THR A 565 -19.55 -13.49 16.04
C THR A 565 -18.13 -12.97 15.85
N GLU A 566 -17.91 -11.72 16.25
CA GLU A 566 -16.60 -11.09 16.22
C GLU A 566 -15.55 -11.79 17.09
N ASP A 567 -15.96 -12.55 18.11
CA ASP A 567 -15.04 -13.36 18.94
C ASP A 567 -14.24 -14.37 18.10
N ASP A 568 -14.85 -14.89 17.03
CA ASP A 568 -14.21 -15.79 16.06
C ASP A 568 -13.76 -15.04 14.79
N GLY A 569 -13.84 -13.70 14.81
CA GLY A 569 -13.63 -12.81 13.67
C GLY A 569 -12.17 -12.54 13.34
N LYS A 570 -11.22 -12.84 14.24
CA LYS A 570 -9.77 -12.72 14.00
C LYS A 570 -9.23 -14.04 13.43
N ILE A 571 -8.79 -14.04 12.16
CA ILE A 571 -8.59 -15.27 11.38
C ILE A 571 -7.19 -15.31 10.78
N ASN A 572 -6.52 -16.45 10.96
CA ASN A 572 -5.32 -16.81 10.21
C ASN A 572 -5.63 -17.85 9.14
N TRP A 573 -4.91 -17.79 8.00
CA TRP A 573 -5.07 -18.75 6.93
C TRP A 573 -4.79 -20.17 7.42
N SER A 574 -5.66 -21.11 7.04
CA SER A 574 -5.52 -22.49 7.46
C SER A 574 -4.26 -23.12 6.85
N PRO A 575 -3.51 -23.95 7.61
CA PRO A 575 -2.36 -24.67 7.07
C PRO A 575 -2.71 -25.41 5.78
N ASN A 576 -1.77 -25.45 4.83
CA ASN A 576 -1.95 -26.09 3.53
C ASN A 576 -3.12 -25.52 2.69
N GLY A 577 -3.57 -24.29 2.97
CA GLY A 577 -4.75 -23.72 2.31
C GLY A 577 -6.03 -24.53 2.57
N GLY A 578 -6.09 -25.22 3.72
CA GLY A 578 -7.12 -26.22 4.03
C GLY A 578 -8.52 -25.65 4.29
N ALA A 579 -8.73 -24.34 4.14
CA ALA A 579 -10.05 -23.74 4.26
C ALA A 579 -10.23 -22.56 3.29
N MET A 580 -11.46 -22.39 2.84
CA MET A 580 -11.91 -21.25 2.04
C MET A 580 -12.79 -20.35 2.88
N TYR A 581 -12.66 -19.04 2.71
CA TYR A 581 -13.45 -18.02 3.41
C TYR A 581 -14.14 -17.14 2.38
N ALA A 582 -15.47 -16.98 2.51
CA ALA A 582 -16.25 -16.19 1.58
C ALA A 582 -17.34 -15.40 2.30
N VAL A 583 -17.50 -14.13 1.93
CA VAL A 583 -18.66 -13.34 2.31
C VAL A 583 -19.82 -13.75 1.40
N VAL A 584 -20.91 -14.20 2.00
CA VAL A 584 -22.05 -14.77 1.29
C VAL A 584 -23.37 -14.17 1.77
N ASN A 585 -24.38 -14.19 0.92
CA ASN A 585 -25.76 -13.87 1.29
C ASN A 585 -26.58 -15.16 1.44
N LYS A 586 -27.14 -15.40 2.63
CA LYS A 586 -27.92 -16.61 2.93
C LYS A 586 -29.38 -16.54 2.45
N ASP A 587 -29.91 -15.33 2.27
CA ASP A 587 -31.30 -15.08 1.91
C ASP A 587 -31.51 -15.16 0.38
N GLU A 588 -30.49 -14.81 -0.39
CA GLU A 588 -30.52 -14.79 -1.86
C GLU A 588 -29.91 -16.04 -2.50
N LYS A 589 -30.45 -17.22 -2.21
CA LYS A 589 -29.94 -18.48 -2.77
C LYS A 589 -29.89 -18.47 -4.31
N ASN A 590 -28.81 -18.98 -4.87
CA ASN A 590 -28.78 -19.24 -6.31
C ASN A 590 -29.76 -20.39 -6.69
N PRO A 591 -30.06 -20.63 -7.98
CA PRO A 591 -30.99 -21.68 -8.41
C PRO A 591 -30.63 -23.12 -8.00
N TYR A 592 -29.42 -23.34 -7.48
CA TYR A 592 -28.93 -24.63 -6.99
C TYR A 592 -28.96 -24.74 -5.45
N GLY A 593 -29.47 -23.73 -4.75
CA GLY A 593 -29.59 -23.71 -3.29
C GLY A 593 -28.31 -23.31 -2.53
N GLU A 594 -27.25 -22.92 -3.24
CA GLU A 594 -26.01 -22.43 -2.65
C GLU A 594 -26.08 -20.93 -2.37
N ASN A 595 -25.30 -20.47 -1.38
CA ASN A 595 -25.21 -19.04 -1.08
C ASN A 595 -24.28 -18.36 -2.12
N PRO A 596 -24.74 -17.34 -2.86
CA PRO A 596 -23.86 -16.53 -3.67
C PRO A 596 -22.95 -15.68 -2.78
N GLY A 597 -21.69 -15.51 -3.20
CA GLY A 597 -20.70 -14.78 -2.43
C GLY A 597 -19.44 -14.42 -3.20
N TYR A 598 -18.52 -13.78 -2.49
CA TYR A 598 -17.15 -13.55 -2.94
C TYR A 598 -16.18 -14.17 -1.95
N ARG A 599 -15.24 -14.96 -2.46
CA ARG A 599 -14.18 -15.64 -1.71
C ARG A 599 -12.96 -14.73 -1.62
N ILE A 600 -12.34 -14.68 -0.44
CA ILE A 600 -11.09 -13.94 -0.21
C ILE A 600 -9.94 -14.96 -0.10
N VAL A 601 -8.89 -14.78 -0.88
CA VAL A 601 -7.77 -15.73 -0.98
C VAL A 601 -6.44 -15.01 -1.22
N PRO A 602 -5.35 -15.43 -0.57
CA PRO A 602 -4.00 -14.96 -0.94
C PRO A 602 -3.66 -15.36 -2.38
N ALA A 603 -3.36 -14.38 -3.23
CA ALA A 603 -2.88 -14.62 -4.60
C ALA A 603 -1.35 -14.67 -4.67
N SER A 604 -0.66 -13.99 -3.75
CA SER A 604 0.77 -14.10 -3.47
C SER A 604 0.99 -14.37 -1.98
N GLY A 605 2.24 -14.46 -1.55
CA GLY A 605 2.59 -14.52 -0.12
C GLY A 605 1.97 -13.37 0.64
N VAL A 606 1.42 -13.66 1.82
CA VAL A 606 0.87 -12.67 2.76
C VAL A 606 1.43 -12.98 4.14
N ALA A 607 1.60 -11.96 4.96
CA ALA A 607 2.06 -12.08 6.34
C ALA A 607 1.28 -11.13 7.24
N TYR A 608 1.32 -11.42 8.53
CA TYR A 608 0.91 -10.54 9.61
C TYR A 608 2.12 -10.31 10.53
N LEU A 609 2.01 -9.39 11.49
CA LEU A 609 3.12 -9.02 12.36
C LEU A 609 3.62 -10.20 13.19
N THR A 610 4.92 -10.50 13.11
CA THR A 610 5.57 -11.57 13.86
C THR A 610 5.64 -11.25 15.35
N VAL A 611 5.94 -9.99 15.68
CA VAL A 611 6.11 -9.54 17.06
C VAL A 611 4.77 -9.55 17.79
N GLN A 612 4.70 -10.33 18.86
CA GLN A 612 3.55 -10.38 19.77
C GLN A 612 3.77 -9.42 20.94
N ASP A 613 2.69 -8.78 21.42
CA ASP A 613 2.72 -7.86 22.57
C ASP A 613 3.86 -6.82 22.50
N SER A 614 4.08 -6.29 21.28
CA SER A 614 5.16 -5.36 20.97
C SER A 614 5.21 -4.18 21.96
N SER A 615 6.33 -4.03 22.65
CA SER A 615 6.54 -2.91 23.59
C SER A 615 6.60 -1.55 22.91
N VAL A 616 6.90 -1.53 21.60
CA VAL A 616 6.99 -0.34 20.76
C VAL A 616 5.60 0.13 20.35
N THR A 617 4.79 -0.76 19.80
CA THR A 617 3.48 -0.42 19.23
C THR A 617 2.34 -0.49 20.24
N LYS A 618 2.50 -1.24 21.34
CA LYS A 618 1.48 -1.43 22.38
C LYS A 618 0.11 -1.73 21.75
N LYS A 619 -0.85 -0.79 21.81
CA LYS A 619 -2.21 -0.95 21.26
C LYS A 619 -2.40 -0.34 19.87
N ALA A 620 -1.44 0.44 19.38
CA ALA A 620 -1.57 1.20 18.12
C ALA A 620 -1.64 0.32 16.87
N ALA A 621 -1.09 -0.90 16.92
CA ALA A 621 -0.97 -1.81 15.77
C ALA A 621 -1.80 -3.10 15.89
N HIS A 622 -2.86 -3.14 16.72
CA HIS A 622 -3.66 -4.36 16.90
C HIS A 622 -4.27 -4.92 15.61
N HIS A 623 -4.46 -4.07 14.59
CA HIS A 623 -4.91 -4.42 13.24
C HIS A 623 -3.93 -5.31 12.44
N THR A 624 -2.73 -5.58 12.96
CA THR A 624 -1.66 -6.31 12.24
C THR A 624 -1.41 -7.72 12.74
N THR A 625 -2.15 -8.17 13.75
CA THR A 625 -1.89 -9.42 14.50
C THR A 625 -2.39 -10.71 13.83
N HIS A 626 -3.21 -10.61 12.79
CA HIS A 626 -3.81 -11.74 12.07
C HIS A 626 -3.85 -11.45 10.57
N HIS A 627 -4.01 -12.47 9.74
CA HIS A 627 -4.12 -12.27 8.29
C HIS A 627 -5.42 -11.57 7.87
N LEU A 628 -6.52 -11.85 8.57
CA LEU A 628 -7.87 -11.45 8.20
C LEU A 628 -8.68 -11.17 9.47
N TYR A 629 -9.56 -10.18 9.38
CA TYR A 629 -10.54 -9.85 10.40
C TYR A 629 -11.91 -9.68 9.79
N VAL A 630 -12.95 -9.96 10.57
CA VAL A 630 -14.32 -9.62 10.21
C VAL A 630 -15.00 -8.95 11.39
N THR A 631 -15.57 -7.77 11.15
CA THR A 631 -16.35 -7.01 12.14
C THR A 631 -17.72 -6.68 11.56
N ARG A 632 -18.67 -6.32 12.42
CA ARG A 632 -19.91 -5.70 11.95
C ARG A 632 -19.60 -4.28 11.47
N GLN A 633 -20.20 -3.86 10.37
CA GLN A 633 -20.06 -2.49 9.87
C GLN A 633 -20.65 -1.51 10.89
N LYS A 634 -19.90 -0.44 11.17
CA LYS A 634 -20.40 0.74 11.87
C LYS A 634 -19.79 2.00 11.29
N ASP A 635 -20.56 3.08 11.22
CA ASP A 635 -20.09 4.36 10.72
C ASP A 635 -19.01 5.01 11.60
N ASN A 636 -18.96 4.68 12.90
CA ASN A 636 -17.90 5.10 13.82
C ASN A 636 -16.66 4.20 13.82
N GLU A 637 -16.65 3.12 13.04
CA GLU A 637 -15.51 2.21 12.89
C GLU A 637 -14.95 2.35 11.47
N THR A 638 -14.56 3.58 11.12
CA THR A 638 -14.27 3.97 9.73
C THR A 638 -12.99 3.34 9.19
N TYR A 639 -11.93 3.29 10.00
CA TYR A 639 -10.58 2.84 9.62
C TYR A 639 -9.98 1.96 10.72
N ALA A 640 -9.10 1.03 10.36
CA ALA A 640 -8.40 0.13 11.29
C ALA A 640 -7.33 0.84 12.15
N ALA A 641 -6.85 2.00 11.70
CA ALA A 641 -5.92 2.87 12.41
C ALA A 641 -6.21 4.33 12.07
N GLY A 642 -5.91 5.24 13.01
CA GLY A 642 -5.89 6.68 12.75
C GLY A 642 -4.48 7.18 12.48
N ALA A 643 -4.33 8.25 11.70
CA ALA A 643 -3.02 8.82 11.33
C ALA A 643 -2.13 9.21 12.52
N TYR A 644 -2.72 9.42 13.69
CA TYR A 644 -2.02 9.82 14.90
C TYR A 644 -1.85 8.69 15.93
N ASN A 645 -2.13 7.43 15.55
CA ASN A 645 -2.00 6.26 16.43
C ASN A 645 -0.63 6.15 17.11
N SER A 646 0.44 6.40 16.34
CA SER A 646 1.83 6.28 16.81
C SER A 646 2.23 7.35 17.85
N LEU A 647 1.48 8.45 17.97
CA LEU A 647 1.81 9.50 18.93
C LEU A 647 1.59 9.07 20.38
N THR A 648 0.61 8.19 20.63
CA THR A 648 0.32 7.65 21.96
C THR A 648 -0.02 6.15 21.89
N PRO A 649 0.98 5.27 21.71
CA PRO A 649 0.75 3.85 21.44
C PRO A 649 -0.06 3.11 22.53
N GLU A 650 -0.01 3.56 23.78
CA GLU A 650 -0.76 2.99 24.92
C GLU A 650 -2.26 3.32 24.93
N ASP A 651 -2.64 4.42 24.28
CA ASP A 651 -4.00 4.93 24.17
C ASP A 651 -4.16 5.63 22.81
N PRO A 652 -4.10 4.86 21.70
CA PRO A 652 -4.06 5.40 20.36
C PRO A 652 -5.40 6.02 19.97
N GLN A 653 -5.43 6.78 18.88
CA GLN A 653 -6.67 7.34 18.32
C GLN A 653 -7.70 6.23 18.04
N VAL A 654 -7.24 5.19 17.34
CA VAL A 654 -7.99 3.97 17.05
C VAL A 654 -7.23 2.75 17.60
N ASP A 655 -7.84 2.07 18.56
CA ASP A 655 -7.44 0.77 19.06
C ASP A 655 -8.37 -0.26 18.42
N PHE A 656 -7.88 -0.90 17.36
CA PHE A 656 -8.66 -1.81 16.53
C PHE A 656 -9.27 -2.99 17.30
N ASP A 657 -8.64 -3.40 18.41
CA ASP A 657 -9.17 -4.50 19.23
C ASP A 657 -10.52 -4.16 19.86
N LYS A 658 -10.86 -2.87 20.03
CA LYS A 658 -12.16 -2.43 20.55
C LYS A 658 -13.31 -2.67 19.59
N TYR A 659 -13.03 -2.95 18.32
CA TYR A 659 -14.07 -3.30 17.35
C TYR A 659 -14.63 -4.71 17.60
N PHE A 660 -13.87 -5.58 18.29
CA PHE A 660 -14.28 -6.95 18.60
C PHE A 660 -14.96 -6.99 19.97
N ASN A 661 -16.28 -6.81 19.99
CA ASN A 661 -17.06 -6.72 21.22
C ASN A 661 -18.11 -7.86 21.35
N GLY A 662 -17.98 -8.88 20.50
CA GLY A 662 -18.84 -10.07 20.49
C GLY A 662 -20.12 -9.91 19.67
N GLU A 663 -20.20 -8.89 18.81
CA GLU A 663 -21.36 -8.70 17.93
C GLU A 663 -21.57 -9.85 16.94
N SER A 664 -22.82 -10.04 16.53
CA SER A 664 -23.19 -11.04 15.53
C SER A 664 -22.68 -10.65 14.14
N LEU A 665 -22.23 -11.64 13.39
CA LEU A 665 -21.82 -11.56 11.99
C LEU A 665 -22.73 -12.39 11.06
N ASP A 666 -23.83 -12.96 11.57
CA ASP A 666 -24.74 -13.81 10.82
C ASP A 666 -25.90 -13.02 10.19
N GLN A 667 -25.85 -12.78 8.88
CA GLN A 667 -26.77 -11.93 8.10
C GLN A 667 -26.81 -10.46 8.56
N GLU A 668 -25.63 -9.92 8.85
CA GLU A 668 -25.41 -8.50 9.21
C GLU A 668 -24.57 -7.81 8.13
N ASP A 669 -24.50 -6.48 8.17
CA ASP A 669 -23.50 -5.73 7.40
C ASP A 669 -22.12 -6.01 8.00
N ILE A 670 -21.23 -6.61 7.21
CA ILE A 670 -19.91 -7.07 7.69
C ILE A 670 -18.78 -6.48 6.85
N VAL A 671 -17.73 -6.06 7.53
CA VAL A 671 -16.51 -5.55 6.91
C VAL A 671 -15.42 -6.60 7.06
N VAL A 672 -14.71 -6.87 5.98
CA VAL A 672 -13.50 -7.68 5.97
C VAL A 672 -12.31 -6.75 6.01
N TRP A 673 -11.44 -6.92 7.01
CA TRP A 673 -10.15 -6.24 7.08
C TRP A 673 -9.07 -7.27 6.81
N PHE A 674 -8.16 -7.03 5.88
CA PHE A 674 -7.13 -8.02 5.54
C PHE A 674 -5.75 -7.40 5.47
N ASN A 675 -4.76 -8.22 5.81
CA ASN A 675 -3.37 -7.84 5.80
C ASN A 675 -2.66 -8.45 4.61
N LEU A 676 -2.03 -7.57 3.83
CA LEU A 676 -0.91 -7.90 2.96
C LEU A 676 0.37 -7.72 3.77
N GLY A 677 1.42 -8.49 3.49
CA GLY A 677 2.64 -8.35 4.28
C GLY A 677 3.78 -9.25 3.84
N MET A 678 4.97 -8.89 4.30
CA MET A 678 6.24 -9.56 3.98
C MET A 678 7.14 -9.56 5.22
N HIS A 679 7.76 -10.71 5.51
CA HIS A 679 8.93 -10.77 6.37
C HIS A 679 10.15 -10.43 5.51
N HIS A 680 10.74 -9.25 5.70
CA HIS A 680 11.87 -8.80 4.91
C HIS A 680 13.14 -8.88 5.75
N MET A 681 14.02 -9.78 5.35
CA MET A 681 15.39 -9.87 5.86
C MET A 681 16.33 -9.49 4.70
N PRO A 682 16.63 -8.18 4.53
CA PRO A 682 17.35 -7.73 3.35
C PRO A 682 18.69 -8.43 3.18
N HIS A 683 18.98 -8.79 1.94
CA HIS A 683 20.23 -9.43 1.52
C HIS A 683 20.96 -8.53 0.51
N THR A 684 22.10 -8.97 -0.01
CA THR A 684 22.91 -8.16 -0.95
C THR A 684 22.20 -7.80 -2.25
N GLY A 685 21.06 -8.43 -2.55
CA GLY A 685 20.24 -8.11 -3.73
C GLY A 685 19.28 -6.94 -3.51
N ASP A 686 19.14 -6.48 -2.26
CA ASP A 686 18.43 -5.24 -1.90
C ASP A 686 19.35 -4.01 -1.95
N LEU A 687 20.59 -4.17 -2.43
CA LEU A 687 21.52 -3.06 -2.67
C LEU A 687 21.60 -2.74 -4.18
N PRO A 688 21.43 -1.46 -4.58
CA PRO A 688 21.11 -0.31 -3.73
C PRO A 688 19.65 -0.30 -3.23
N ASN A 689 18.72 -0.92 -3.96
CA ASN A 689 17.29 -0.93 -3.65
C ASN A 689 16.72 -2.34 -3.61
N THR A 690 15.67 -2.49 -2.79
CA THR A 690 14.74 -3.62 -2.83
C THR A 690 14.09 -3.70 -4.21
N VAL A 691 13.77 -4.91 -4.69
CA VAL A 691 13.14 -5.12 -6.00
C VAL A 691 11.67 -5.53 -5.91
N PHE A 692 10.81 -4.85 -6.67
CA PHE A 692 9.37 -5.14 -6.77
C PHE A 692 9.02 -6.57 -7.23
N SER A 693 9.97 -7.31 -7.81
CA SER A 693 9.75 -8.67 -8.31
C SER A 693 9.55 -9.69 -7.20
N THR A 694 10.20 -9.51 -6.04
CA THR A 694 10.16 -10.44 -4.91
C THR A 694 9.50 -9.87 -3.66
N ALA A 695 9.60 -8.56 -3.42
CA ALA A 695 8.87 -7.88 -2.37
C ALA A 695 7.43 -7.61 -2.84
N HIS A 696 6.59 -8.64 -2.75
CA HIS A 696 5.25 -8.66 -3.35
C HIS A 696 4.25 -9.46 -2.51
N SER A 697 3.11 -8.83 -2.20
CA SER A 697 1.98 -9.44 -1.50
C SER A 697 0.68 -9.09 -2.20
N SER A 698 -0.25 -10.05 -2.36
CA SER A 698 -1.54 -9.80 -3.01
C SER A 698 -2.69 -10.65 -2.50
N MET A 699 -3.90 -10.08 -2.54
CA MET A 699 -5.17 -10.70 -2.15
C MET A 699 -6.13 -10.71 -3.33
N LEU A 700 -6.77 -11.85 -3.61
CA LEU A 700 -7.80 -12.01 -4.61
C LEU A 700 -9.18 -12.12 -3.95
N ILE A 701 -10.13 -11.35 -4.45
CA ILE A 701 -11.53 -11.34 -4.07
C ILE A 701 -12.34 -11.78 -5.29
N GLU A 702 -12.83 -13.03 -5.30
CA GLU A 702 -13.37 -13.67 -6.50
C GLU A 702 -14.80 -14.22 -6.30
N PRO A 703 -15.65 -14.24 -7.35
CA PRO A 703 -17.01 -14.75 -7.22
C PRO A 703 -17.04 -16.25 -6.84
N MET A 704 -17.84 -16.61 -5.83
CA MET A 704 -18.12 -17.98 -5.42
C MET A 704 -19.62 -18.23 -5.42
N ASN A 705 -20.12 -19.06 -6.34
CA ASN A 705 -21.55 -19.34 -6.53
C ASN A 705 -22.44 -18.10 -6.79
N TYR A 706 -21.83 -16.93 -7.04
CA TYR A 706 -22.52 -15.64 -7.28
C TYR A 706 -23.24 -15.61 -8.64
N LEU A 707 -22.58 -16.14 -9.67
CA LEU A 707 -23.15 -16.30 -11.01
C LEU A 707 -23.39 -17.78 -11.33
N LEU A 708 -24.19 -18.03 -12.37
CA LEU A 708 -24.52 -19.40 -12.81
C LEU A 708 -23.39 -20.11 -13.54
N GLY A 709 -22.34 -19.39 -13.91
CA GLY A 709 -21.17 -19.90 -14.62
C GLY A 709 -20.12 -18.81 -14.81
N ASP A 710 -19.03 -19.16 -15.46
CA ASP A 710 -17.91 -18.28 -15.78
C ASP A 710 -18.35 -17.12 -16.69
N PRO A 711 -18.34 -15.86 -16.22
CA PRO A 711 -18.77 -14.72 -17.02
C PRO A 711 -17.74 -14.32 -18.09
N SER A 712 -16.49 -14.78 -18.00
CA SER A 712 -15.46 -14.50 -19.02
C SER A 712 -15.79 -15.11 -20.38
N GLN A 713 -16.67 -16.12 -20.42
CA GLN A 713 -17.22 -16.71 -21.65
C GLN A 713 -17.96 -15.70 -22.54
N ALA A 714 -18.41 -14.57 -21.98
CA ALA A 714 -19.03 -13.49 -22.75
C ALA A 714 -18.02 -12.70 -23.59
N SER A 715 -16.73 -12.81 -23.31
CA SER A 715 -15.68 -12.05 -23.99
C SER A 715 -15.57 -12.44 -25.47
N SER A 716 -15.64 -11.47 -26.38
CA SER A 716 -15.32 -11.72 -27.79
C SER A 716 -13.83 -12.07 -28.02
N GLN A 717 -12.95 -11.81 -27.04
CA GLN A 717 -11.50 -12.07 -27.14
C GLN A 717 -11.14 -13.55 -26.92
N GLN A 718 -11.91 -14.41 -27.57
CA GLN A 718 -11.77 -15.87 -27.53
C GLN A 718 -11.68 -16.43 -28.95
N VAL A 719 -11.11 -17.63 -29.07
CA VAL A 719 -10.97 -18.34 -30.34
C VAL A 719 -11.39 -19.79 -30.18
N LEU A 720 -12.10 -20.29 -31.18
CA LEU A 720 -12.36 -21.72 -31.38
C LEU A 720 -11.68 -22.14 -32.69
N ILE A 721 -10.79 -23.12 -32.60
CA ILE A 721 -10.10 -23.72 -33.74
C ILE A 721 -10.62 -25.15 -33.87
N LYS A 722 -11.39 -25.45 -34.91
CA LYS A 722 -11.76 -26.84 -35.26
C LYS A 722 -10.80 -27.36 -36.32
N THR A 723 -10.52 -28.66 -36.31
CA THR A 723 -9.69 -29.31 -37.33
C THR A 723 -10.52 -30.29 -38.13
N THR A 724 -10.78 -29.95 -39.39
CA THR A 724 -11.48 -30.80 -40.35
C THR A 724 -10.50 -31.17 -41.45
N ASP A 725 -10.27 -32.46 -41.70
CA ASP A 725 -9.31 -32.97 -42.71
C ASP A 725 -7.89 -32.36 -42.60
N GLY A 726 -7.44 -32.11 -41.37
CA GLY A 726 -6.13 -31.50 -41.08
C GLY A 726 -6.05 -29.98 -41.31
N LYS A 727 -7.15 -29.31 -41.66
CA LYS A 727 -7.22 -27.85 -41.85
C LYS A 727 -7.92 -27.16 -40.67
N PRO A 728 -7.40 -26.02 -40.18
CA PRO A 728 -8.04 -25.26 -39.12
C PRO A 728 -9.21 -24.41 -39.63
N GLU A 729 -10.38 -24.55 -39.00
CA GLU A 729 -11.52 -23.65 -39.10
C GLU A 729 -11.54 -22.76 -37.85
N ILE A 730 -11.37 -21.45 -38.03
CA ILE A 730 -11.16 -20.50 -36.92
C ILE A 730 -12.42 -19.64 -36.72
N THR A 731 -12.98 -19.65 -35.52
CA THR A 731 -14.08 -18.77 -35.09
C THR A 731 -13.54 -17.74 -34.08
N ARG A 732 -13.79 -16.44 -34.32
CA ARG A 732 -13.28 -15.31 -33.52
C ARG A 732 -14.35 -14.45 -32.83
N TYR A 733 -15.61 -14.90 -32.81
CA TYR A 733 -16.69 -14.32 -32.02
C TYR A 733 -16.85 -12.77 -32.10
N GLY A 734 -16.56 -12.19 -33.27
CA GLY A 734 -16.68 -10.75 -33.50
C GLY A 734 -15.54 -9.89 -32.95
N ALA A 735 -14.46 -10.47 -32.41
CA ALA A 735 -13.27 -9.69 -32.04
C ALA A 735 -12.73 -8.92 -33.24
N LYS A 736 -12.49 -7.62 -33.05
CA LYS A 736 -11.86 -6.76 -34.05
C LYS A 736 -10.35 -6.94 -34.00
N GLU A 737 -9.74 -7.22 -35.15
CA GLU A 737 -8.28 -7.17 -35.30
C GLU A 737 -7.86 -5.72 -35.61
N ALA A 738 -6.82 -5.25 -34.94
CA ALA A 738 -6.22 -3.97 -35.28
C ALA A 738 -5.23 -4.16 -36.44
N THR A 739 -5.37 -3.36 -37.48
CA THR A 739 -4.44 -3.29 -38.61
C THR A 739 -4.14 -1.82 -38.91
N CYS A 740 -3.46 -1.15 -38.00
CA CYS A 740 -3.05 0.25 -38.14
C CYS A 740 -1.60 0.44 -37.65
N PRO A 741 -0.90 1.49 -38.11
CA PRO A 741 0.38 1.88 -37.54
C PRO A 741 0.24 2.18 -36.05
N VAL A 742 1.22 1.75 -35.26
CA VAL A 742 1.34 2.06 -33.82
C VAL A 742 1.91 3.48 -33.67
N ASP A 743 1.39 4.22 -32.70
CA ASP A 743 1.96 5.50 -32.29
C ASP A 743 3.29 5.26 -31.55
N MET A 744 4.39 5.82 -32.07
CA MET A 744 5.71 5.67 -31.48
C MET A 744 5.81 6.27 -30.08
N ALA A 745 4.94 7.20 -29.68
CA ALA A 745 4.89 7.71 -28.31
C ALA A 745 4.49 6.63 -27.29
N GLN A 746 3.80 5.57 -27.71
CA GLN A 746 3.51 4.40 -26.85
C GLN A 746 4.73 3.50 -26.63
N LEU A 747 5.76 3.65 -27.45
CA LEU A 747 7.02 2.90 -27.34
C LEU A 747 8.12 3.76 -26.72
N ASN A 748 8.12 5.05 -27.03
CA ASN A 748 9.11 6.03 -26.60
C ASN A 748 8.38 7.27 -26.05
N PRO A 749 7.83 7.21 -24.82
CA PRO A 749 7.16 8.35 -24.22
C PRO A 749 8.14 9.50 -23.96
N ASP A 750 7.68 10.74 -24.15
CA ASP A 750 8.46 11.94 -23.88
C ASP A 750 8.51 12.24 -22.37
N LEU A 751 9.64 11.92 -21.75
CA LEU A 751 9.88 12.14 -20.33
C LEU A 751 10.25 13.59 -19.99
N SER A 752 10.47 14.47 -20.98
CA SER A 752 10.81 15.88 -20.72
C SER A 752 9.70 16.67 -20.03
N SER A 753 8.47 16.12 -20.06
CA SER A 753 7.29 16.69 -19.41
C SER A 753 7.05 16.20 -17.97
N TYR A 754 7.94 15.34 -17.45
CA TYR A 754 7.93 14.89 -16.05
C TYR A 754 8.15 16.09 -15.13
N SER A 755 7.34 16.17 -14.08
CA SER A 755 7.44 17.19 -13.06
C SER A 755 7.18 16.56 -11.70
N ASN A 756 7.97 16.96 -10.70
CA ASN A 756 7.67 16.66 -9.30
C ASN A 756 6.36 17.34 -8.87
N SER A 757 5.90 17.02 -7.66
CA SER A 757 4.71 17.64 -7.06
C SER A 757 4.76 19.17 -7.14
N VAL A 758 3.65 19.79 -7.56
CA VAL A 758 3.45 21.23 -7.54
C VAL A 758 2.68 21.61 -6.29
N SER A 759 3.22 22.50 -5.47
CA SER A 759 2.61 22.93 -4.21
C SER A 759 2.11 24.36 -4.27
N VAL A 760 0.89 24.61 -3.80
CA VAL A 760 0.27 25.94 -3.73
C VAL A 760 -0.25 26.21 -2.31
N LEU A 761 0.27 27.24 -1.66
CA LEU A 761 -0.24 27.72 -0.37
C LEU A 761 -1.64 28.30 -0.54
N LYS A 762 -2.61 27.80 0.22
CA LYS A 762 -4.02 28.19 0.15
C LYS A 762 -4.44 29.19 1.21
N TYR A 763 -3.58 29.52 2.17
CA TYR A 763 -3.82 30.56 3.17
C TYR A 763 -2.54 31.35 3.54
N PRO A 764 -2.55 32.71 3.45
CA PRO A 764 -3.58 33.52 2.80
C PRO A 764 -3.60 33.22 1.29
N PHE A 765 -4.79 33.03 0.73
CA PHE A 765 -4.93 32.67 -0.68
C PHE A 765 -4.44 33.80 -1.59
N ASP A 766 -3.33 33.58 -2.29
CA ASP A 766 -2.81 34.48 -3.31
C ASP A 766 -3.31 34.04 -4.70
N GLY A 767 -4.44 34.62 -5.13
CA GLY A 767 -5.02 34.35 -6.45
C GLY A 767 -4.20 34.86 -7.65
N SER A 768 -3.05 35.51 -7.42
CA SER A 768 -2.10 35.87 -8.48
C SER A 768 -1.19 34.71 -8.86
N LYS A 769 -1.07 33.69 -8.00
CA LYS A 769 -0.38 32.44 -8.30
C LYS A 769 -1.39 31.46 -8.89
N PRO A 770 -1.23 31.02 -10.15
CA PRO A 770 -2.16 30.06 -10.71
C PRO A 770 -2.10 28.74 -9.93
N ASP A 771 -3.27 28.14 -9.72
CA ASP A 771 -3.40 26.71 -9.41
C ASP A 771 -2.99 25.89 -10.65
N ARG A 772 -1.75 26.00 -11.13
CA ARG A 772 -1.34 25.27 -12.34
C ARG A 772 0.09 24.73 -12.29
N ALA A 773 0.15 23.53 -12.85
CA ALA A 773 1.28 22.70 -13.23
C ALA A 773 2.40 23.43 -13.97
#